data_AF-A0A833H1V6-F1
#
_entry.id   AF-A0A833H1V6-F1
#
_cell.length_a   1.000
_cell.length_b   1.000
_cell.length_c   1.000
_cell.angle_alpha   90.00
_cell.angle_beta   90.00
_cell.angle_gamma   90.00
#
_symmetry.space_group_name_H-M   'P 1'
#
loop_
_entity.id
_entity.type
_entity.pdbx_description
1 polymer ?
#
loop_
_entity_poly.entity_id
_entity_poly.type
_entity_poly.pdbx_seq_one_letter_code
_entity_poly.pdbx_strand_id
1 'polypeptide(L)'
;MRKIGLILLRVALAGFVLLPLILLILGFASHYVTDMNVMASLNSVSPRLAHFLRWLADMQLGYLRAFRGIFFSVIPAMVIVGSFFTFHEKLVATDKNRLQPPDYIWGLLLGVSVFAFVAAYVASAGSFIRSLGVVIPGFSAVAPEWRSVILWVSFALILSTSVFLHETMSRLKFDKNRTGGILIGFLLSLLFALFAVEVPLFSTLETTVDSWKYSWFRNPALSFHSASGLQYCQAPYDESGQKVNSFAPNPNGVRDDIEIIGISNVTIEKVRGEWPLDWGIYANLAHKMGSADNSITLFDISFLDNKGVYGGTACGITMECRPIEGKPPLRPQVDLLAEALEANKQIVVSDYPLETTDEARSMIENYTERLQTLNDRELLRNVKNGRLARSWAKMPLPPVQKISEKLDGIGYANILKSESGVNTQVPVVARIINQEKSGDADYNPDRDDYYYPGIDLVLAAGYYGIDPTKDIEVDFLAGTVTLNNIPEKTYKKLDMETFEEKELDIMAKPNANRQIVIPIDEYGRMNINFRGGRYCFRYREILEVTEMTPEEAGAYYRNKIALVAMYYATGVGTAKDMHLGPYGDMAGIEHHAYAINTILNQDFAHTAPPLVNLMLLLGIGLIMGLYQPRVPTGMSFVLAGVIAILFSVISLLVTFDFFSYNHILPTVLILQFVQLVAFIGFRALTEEENVKFIRTTFSKFVSHDVVEELLANPEAISLGGSKKEISVFFSDVRGFTTISEALSPEGLVSLLNEYLSEMTELIIDYRGTIDKYMGDAIMAFWGAPARNDDHAYYACVAAIAQYRALQGLQKRWSERNIPVIDIGIGINTGLAVVGNMGSSRRMDYTLMGDTVNLGSRLEGITKTYGVKICISEFTYERVKDRVYARELDLVRVKGKLEPVRIYELMGLVNEADVESLKVSHSATPAKG
;
A
#
# COMPACT_ATOMS: atom_id res chain seq x y z
N MET A 1 -21.99 5.04 16.13
CA MET A 1 -20.71 5.55 16.68
C MET A 1 -20.50 5.17 18.14
N ARG A 2 -21.38 5.52 19.09
CA ARG A 2 -21.21 5.20 20.52
C ARG A 2 -20.90 3.73 20.85
N LYS A 3 -21.61 2.77 20.24
CA LYS A 3 -21.32 1.33 20.39
C LYS A 3 -19.90 0.96 19.93
N ILE A 4 -19.46 1.51 18.79
CA ILE A 4 -18.12 1.31 18.24
C ILE A 4 -17.07 1.89 19.20
N GLY A 5 -17.31 3.10 19.73
CA GLY A 5 -16.43 3.73 20.71
C GLY A 5 -16.23 2.88 21.97
N LEU A 6 -17.32 2.33 22.52
CA LEU A 6 -17.26 1.43 23.68
C LEU A 6 -16.50 0.12 23.38
N ILE A 7 -16.64 -0.44 22.18
CA ILE A 7 -15.90 -1.63 21.76
C ILE A 7 -14.41 -1.31 21.69
N LEU A 8 -14.02 -0.21 21.03
CA LEU A 8 -12.62 0.21 20.92
C LEU A 8 -11.97 0.41 22.29
N LEU A 9 -12.67 1.08 23.22
CA LEU A 9 -12.17 1.28 24.59
C LEU A 9 -12.00 -0.04 25.35
N ARG A 10 -12.93 -1.00 25.20
CA ARG A 10 -12.82 -2.32 25.82
C ARG A 10 -11.65 -3.13 25.25
N VAL A 11 -11.45 -3.08 23.93
CA VAL A 11 -10.32 -3.76 23.28
C VAL A 11 -8.99 -3.14 23.71
N ALA A 12 -8.91 -1.81 23.78
CA ALA A 12 -7.72 -1.11 24.28
C ALA A 12 -7.41 -1.49 25.74
N LEU A 13 -8.44 -1.55 26.60
CA LEU A 13 -8.29 -1.94 28.01
C LEU A 13 -7.82 -3.40 28.15
N ALA A 14 -8.40 -4.33 27.38
CA ALA A 14 -7.95 -5.72 27.35
C ALA A 14 -6.49 -5.84 26.86
N GLY A 15 -6.12 -5.03 25.86
CA GLY A 15 -4.76 -4.92 25.36
C GLY A 15 -3.77 -4.48 26.44
N PHE A 16 -4.12 -3.50 27.27
CA PHE A 16 -3.28 -3.07 28.39
C PHE A 16 -3.03 -4.18 29.43
N VAL A 17 -3.96 -5.12 29.61
CA VAL A 17 -3.90 -6.17 30.65
C VAL A 17 -3.19 -7.44 30.16
N LEU A 18 -3.48 -7.90 28.94
CA LEU A 18 -2.91 -9.15 28.39
C LEU A 18 -1.44 -9.00 27.94
N LEU A 19 -1.03 -7.78 27.58
CA LEU A 19 0.25 -7.55 26.91
C LEU A 19 1.50 -7.64 27.80
N PRO A 20 1.52 -7.10 29.04
CA PRO A 20 2.66 -7.29 29.93
C PRO A 20 2.97 -8.78 30.12
N LEU A 21 1.93 -9.63 30.13
CA LEU A 21 2.06 -11.08 30.24
C LEU A 21 2.70 -11.71 28.99
N ILE A 22 2.24 -11.33 27.79
CA ILE A 22 2.77 -11.85 26.51
C ILE A 22 4.21 -11.39 26.28
N LEU A 23 4.52 -10.13 26.56
CA LEU A 23 5.88 -9.59 26.45
C LEU A 23 6.83 -10.18 27.50
N LEU A 24 6.34 -10.48 28.71
CA LEU A 24 7.13 -11.21 29.70
C LEU A 24 7.51 -12.60 29.17
N ILE A 25 6.54 -13.33 28.60
CA ILE A 25 6.74 -14.67 28.04
C ILE A 25 7.69 -14.65 26.83
N LEU A 26 7.51 -13.71 25.89
CA LEU A 26 8.35 -13.58 24.70
C LEU A 26 9.76 -13.05 25.03
N GLY A 27 9.88 -12.12 25.99
CA GLY A 27 11.17 -11.64 26.49
C GLY A 27 11.95 -12.74 27.21
N PHE A 28 11.27 -13.59 27.99
CA PHE A 28 11.88 -14.76 28.61
C PHE A 28 12.37 -15.79 27.57
N ALA A 29 11.58 -16.02 26.51
CA ALA A 29 11.95 -16.92 25.42
C ALA A 29 13.14 -16.40 24.61
N SER A 30 13.17 -15.10 24.29
CA SER A 30 14.29 -14.47 23.58
C SER A 30 15.60 -14.55 24.37
N HIS A 31 15.57 -14.31 25.69
CA HIS A 31 16.76 -14.30 26.52
C HIS A 31 17.46 -15.66 26.59
N TYR A 32 16.68 -16.76 26.67
CA TYR A 32 17.21 -18.12 26.69
C TYR A 32 17.75 -18.60 25.35
N VAL A 33 17.23 -18.10 24.22
CA VAL A 33 17.71 -18.47 22.88
C VAL A 33 18.99 -17.70 22.49
N THR A 34 19.22 -16.53 23.11
CA THR A 34 20.46 -15.74 22.92
C THR A 34 21.61 -16.14 23.84
N ASP A 35 21.37 -16.99 24.85
CA ASP A 35 22.43 -17.44 25.77
C ASP A 35 23.40 -18.40 25.06
N MET A 36 24.64 -17.93 24.83
CA MET A 36 25.68 -18.65 24.12
C MET A 36 26.00 -20.03 24.73
N ASN A 37 25.89 -20.18 26.05
CA ASN A 37 26.22 -21.44 26.73
C ASN A 37 25.15 -22.51 26.50
N VAL A 38 23.88 -22.11 26.48
CA VAL A 38 22.75 -23.01 26.20
C VAL A 38 22.76 -23.43 24.74
N MET A 39 22.98 -22.48 23.82
CA MET A 39 23.03 -22.76 22.39
C MET A 39 24.28 -23.54 21.96
N ALA A 40 25.43 -23.36 22.62
CA ALA A 40 26.61 -24.18 22.40
C ALA A 40 26.37 -25.64 22.82
N SER A 41 25.72 -25.88 23.97
CA SER A 41 25.38 -27.24 24.39
C SER A 41 24.36 -27.89 23.46
N LEU A 42 23.32 -27.15 23.02
CA LEU A 42 22.33 -27.63 22.07
C LEU A 42 22.92 -27.92 20.68
N ASN A 43 23.86 -27.09 20.21
CA ASN A 43 24.52 -27.30 18.92
C ASN A 43 25.42 -28.54 18.93
N SER A 44 25.97 -28.91 20.10
CA SER A 44 26.74 -30.15 20.28
C SER A 44 25.87 -31.43 20.25
N VAL A 45 24.58 -31.32 20.60
CA VAL A 45 23.64 -32.44 20.69
C VAL A 45 22.77 -32.59 19.44
N SER A 46 22.31 -31.48 18.85
CA SER A 46 21.49 -31.48 17.63
C SER A 46 21.66 -30.18 16.84
N PRO A 47 22.56 -30.18 15.83
CA PRO A 47 22.84 -29.01 15.00
C PRO A 47 21.60 -28.49 14.27
N ARG A 48 20.72 -29.38 13.79
CA ARG A 48 19.50 -29.00 13.07
C ARG A 48 18.48 -28.31 13.98
N LEU A 49 18.36 -28.75 15.24
CA LEU A 49 17.47 -28.13 16.21
C LEU A 49 18.00 -26.76 16.66
N ALA A 50 19.31 -26.66 16.89
CA ALA A 50 19.96 -25.38 17.19
C ALA A 50 19.82 -24.37 16.03
N HIS A 51 19.90 -24.83 14.78
CA HIS A 51 19.72 -24.00 13.60
C HIS A 51 18.26 -23.55 13.42
N PHE A 52 17.30 -24.46 13.67
CA PHE A 52 15.87 -24.14 13.68
C PHE A 52 15.50 -23.14 14.77
N LEU A 53 16.06 -23.28 15.98
CA LEU A 53 15.83 -22.36 17.09
C LEU A 53 16.49 -20.98 16.87
N ARG A 54 17.68 -20.91 16.25
CA ARG A 54 18.26 -19.64 15.78
C ARG A 54 17.38 -18.95 14.75
N TRP A 55 16.92 -19.70 13.75
CA TRP A 55 16.00 -19.18 12.75
C TRP A 55 14.70 -18.65 13.36
N LEU A 56 14.14 -19.37 14.35
CA LEU A 56 12.98 -18.93 15.12
C LEU A 56 13.24 -17.65 15.93
N ALA A 57 14.42 -17.51 16.54
CA ALA A 57 14.78 -16.31 17.30
C ALA A 57 15.04 -15.08 16.40
N ASP A 58 15.73 -15.26 15.27
CA ASP A 58 15.95 -14.21 14.28
C ASP A 58 14.61 -13.74 13.67
N MET A 59 13.72 -14.69 13.36
CA MET A 59 12.37 -14.39 12.90
C MET A 59 11.55 -13.71 14.01
N GLN A 60 11.73 -14.08 15.28
CA GLN A 60 11.06 -13.44 16.41
C GLN A 60 11.49 -11.98 16.63
N LEU A 61 12.78 -11.63 16.51
CA LEU A 61 13.30 -10.29 16.83
C LEU A 61 12.75 -9.16 15.95
N GLY A 62 12.54 -9.42 14.65
CA GLY A 62 11.96 -8.44 13.71
C GLY A 62 10.46 -8.21 13.96
N TYR A 63 9.70 -9.30 14.11
CA TYR A 63 8.27 -9.24 14.40
C TYR A 63 7.96 -8.73 15.81
N LEU A 64 8.81 -9.00 16.80
CA LEU A 64 8.71 -8.41 18.14
C LEU A 64 8.95 -6.90 18.13
N ARG A 65 9.92 -6.41 17.33
CA ARG A 65 10.13 -4.96 17.14
C ARG A 65 8.91 -4.30 16.49
N ALA A 66 8.34 -4.92 15.45
CA ALA A 66 7.13 -4.44 14.80
C ALA A 66 5.92 -4.45 15.74
N PHE A 67 5.71 -5.57 16.42
CA PHE A 67 4.62 -5.76 17.38
C PHE A 67 4.71 -4.75 18.52
N ARG A 68 5.91 -4.52 19.05
CA ARG A 68 6.19 -3.47 20.03
C ARG A 68 5.83 -2.07 19.51
N GLY A 69 6.36 -1.67 18.35
CA GLY A 69 6.12 -0.34 17.77
C GLY A 69 4.65 -0.08 17.46
N ILE A 70 4.00 -1.03 16.80
CA ILE A 70 2.59 -0.95 16.41
C ILE A 70 1.69 -0.99 17.64
N PHE A 71 1.86 -1.95 18.55
CA PHE A 71 0.92 -2.14 19.66
C PHE A 71 0.91 -0.96 20.65
N PHE A 72 2.09 -0.49 21.09
CA PHE A 72 2.18 0.62 22.02
C PHE A 72 1.74 1.97 21.43
N SER A 73 1.73 2.09 20.09
CA SER A 73 1.29 3.31 19.40
C SER A 73 -0.19 3.23 18.99
N VAL A 74 -0.68 2.04 18.65
CA VAL A 74 -2.09 1.78 18.27
C VAL A 74 -3.04 1.89 19.46
N ILE A 75 -2.65 1.40 20.65
CA ILE A 75 -3.53 1.48 21.82
C ILE A 75 -3.92 2.92 22.17
N PRO A 76 -2.96 3.87 22.33
CA PRO A 76 -3.30 5.28 22.54
C PRO A 76 -4.22 5.81 21.43
N ALA A 77 -3.93 5.49 20.16
CA ALA A 77 -4.77 5.84 19.03
C ALA A 77 -6.20 5.28 19.16
N MET A 78 -6.38 4.03 19.58
CA MET A 78 -7.69 3.41 19.83
C MET A 78 -8.43 4.07 20.99
N VAL A 79 -7.73 4.44 22.06
CA VAL A 79 -8.33 5.17 23.19
C VAL A 79 -8.83 6.53 22.75
N ILE A 80 -8.06 7.25 21.91
CA ILE A 80 -8.45 8.54 21.33
C ILE A 80 -9.73 8.38 20.50
N VAL A 81 -9.73 7.51 19.48
CA VAL A 81 -10.91 7.28 18.61
C VAL A 81 -12.10 6.80 19.44
N GLY A 82 -11.85 5.85 20.34
CA GLY A 82 -12.88 5.28 21.22
C GLY A 82 -13.54 6.32 22.12
N SER A 83 -12.76 7.24 22.67
CA SER A 83 -13.25 8.34 23.51
C SER A 83 -14.10 9.32 22.69
N PHE A 84 -13.59 9.80 21.55
CA PHE A 84 -14.33 10.71 20.68
C PHE A 84 -15.67 10.10 20.23
N PHE A 85 -15.68 8.83 19.83
CA PHE A 85 -16.91 8.16 19.36
C PHE A 85 -17.88 7.84 20.51
N THR A 86 -17.38 7.61 21.72
CA THR A 86 -18.24 7.38 22.90
C THR A 86 -18.97 8.65 23.32
N PHE A 87 -18.30 9.80 23.24
CA PHE A 87 -18.86 11.11 23.59
C PHE A 87 -19.40 11.89 22.39
N HIS A 88 -19.60 11.22 21.24
CA HIS A 88 -20.08 11.79 19.98
C HIS A 88 -21.23 12.80 20.13
N GLU A 89 -22.28 12.41 20.85
CA GLU A 89 -23.50 13.22 21.05
C GLU A 89 -23.25 14.54 21.77
N LYS A 90 -22.16 14.66 22.55
CA LYS A 90 -21.77 15.89 23.24
C LYS A 90 -20.84 16.78 22.41
N LEU A 91 -20.28 16.22 21.34
CA LEU A 91 -19.20 16.80 20.55
C LEU A 91 -19.65 17.31 19.18
N VAL A 92 -20.87 16.93 18.76
CA VAL A 92 -21.49 17.38 17.51
C VAL A 92 -22.54 18.45 17.80
N ALA A 93 -22.51 19.53 17.03
CA ALA A 93 -23.49 20.61 17.12
C ALA A 93 -24.90 20.15 16.71
N THR A 94 -25.93 20.65 17.39
CA THR A 94 -27.32 20.23 17.20
C THR A 94 -28.09 21.03 16.15
N ASP A 95 -27.63 22.22 15.79
CA ASP A 95 -28.28 23.06 14.76
C ASP A 95 -27.91 22.61 13.35
N LYS A 96 -28.89 22.62 12.44
CA LYS A 96 -28.79 22.02 11.09
C LYS A 96 -28.42 23.01 9.99
N ASN A 97 -28.44 24.32 10.24
CA ASN A 97 -28.42 25.32 9.16
C ASN A 97 -27.18 26.23 9.10
N ARG A 98 -26.24 26.16 10.06
CA ARG A 98 -25.03 27.00 10.10
C ARG A 98 -23.86 26.30 10.76
N LEU A 99 -22.64 26.68 10.38
CA LEU A 99 -21.41 26.31 11.09
C LEU A 99 -21.41 26.87 12.50
N GLN A 100 -21.04 26.04 13.48
CA GLN A 100 -20.93 26.42 14.88
C GLN A 100 -19.47 26.39 15.36
N PRO A 101 -19.13 27.05 16.49
CA PRO A 101 -17.77 27.04 17.05
C PRO A 101 -17.10 25.65 17.15
N PRO A 102 -17.80 24.56 17.52
CA PRO A 102 -17.22 23.22 17.51
C PRO A 102 -16.72 22.77 16.12
N ASP A 103 -17.41 23.15 15.04
CA ASP A 103 -17.04 22.75 13.67
C ASP A 103 -15.70 23.39 13.26
N TYR A 104 -15.44 24.64 13.67
CA TYR A 104 -14.16 25.32 13.45
C TYR A 104 -13.02 24.69 14.26
N ILE A 105 -13.30 24.26 15.49
CA ILE A 105 -12.34 23.54 16.34
C ILE A 105 -11.93 22.23 15.66
N TRP A 106 -12.88 21.48 15.08
CA TRP A 106 -12.56 20.26 14.35
C TRP A 106 -11.73 20.51 13.09
N GLY A 107 -12.02 21.58 12.34
CA GLY A 107 -11.21 21.99 11.19
C GLY A 107 -9.76 22.34 11.59
N LEU A 108 -9.59 23.11 12.67
CA LEU A 108 -8.26 23.45 13.21
C LEU A 108 -7.51 22.20 13.68
N LEU A 109 -8.18 21.32 14.44
CA LEU A 109 -7.57 20.09 14.95
C LEU A 109 -7.17 19.14 13.82
N LEU A 110 -7.97 19.04 12.76
CA LEU A 110 -7.62 18.30 11.55
C LEU A 110 -6.33 18.87 10.91
N GLY A 111 -6.27 20.19 10.71
CA GLY A 111 -5.10 20.85 10.12
C GLY A 111 -3.81 20.63 10.91
N VAL A 112 -3.87 20.80 12.24
CA VAL A 112 -2.73 20.55 13.14
C VAL A 112 -2.30 19.09 13.12
N SER A 113 -3.27 18.16 13.11
CA SER A 113 -2.99 16.72 13.11
C SER A 113 -2.39 16.26 11.79
N VAL A 114 -2.86 16.78 10.65
CA VAL A 114 -2.24 16.52 9.33
C VAL A 114 -0.82 17.04 9.28
N PHE A 115 -0.57 18.26 9.77
CA PHE A 115 0.79 18.81 9.84
C PHE A 115 1.72 17.94 10.70
N ALA A 116 1.27 17.55 11.89
CA ALA A 116 2.04 16.67 12.78
C ALA A 116 2.32 15.30 12.14
N PHE A 117 1.34 14.72 11.45
CA PHE A 117 1.51 13.47 10.71
C PHE A 117 2.57 13.61 9.62
N VAL A 118 2.46 14.61 8.74
CA VAL A 118 3.41 14.83 7.64
C VAL A 118 4.81 15.09 8.19
N ALA A 119 4.95 15.94 9.21
CA ALA A 119 6.24 16.26 9.82
C ALA A 119 6.91 15.01 10.41
N ALA A 120 6.17 14.16 11.13
CA ALA A 120 6.70 12.90 11.66
C ALA A 120 6.99 11.87 10.57
N TYR A 121 6.21 11.86 9.49
CA TYR A 121 6.38 10.96 8.37
C TYR A 121 7.70 11.21 7.63
N VAL A 122 7.97 12.47 7.30
CA VAL A 122 9.16 12.91 6.56
C VAL A 122 10.39 13.16 7.45
N ALA A 123 10.25 12.98 8.77
CA ALA A 123 11.31 13.17 9.74
C ALA A 123 12.56 12.33 9.40
N SER A 124 13.68 13.02 9.12
CA SER A 124 14.99 12.41 8.92
C SER A 124 15.64 11.97 10.24
N ALA A 125 16.71 11.17 10.18
CA ALA A 125 17.45 10.66 11.33
C ALA A 125 17.90 11.77 12.32
N GLY A 126 18.32 12.94 11.80
CA GLY A 126 18.77 14.08 12.60
C GLY A 126 17.68 15.04 13.07
N SER A 127 16.40 14.78 12.77
CA SER A 127 15.31 15.69 13.14
C SER A 127 14.98 15.63 14.64
N PHE A 128 14.47 16.73 15.21
CA PHE A 128 14.03 16.81 16.60
C PHE A 128 13.04 15.69 16.98
N ILE A 129 12.18 15.29 16.03
CA ILE A 129 11.18 14.24 16.22
C ILE A 129 11.83 12.87 16.50
N ARG A 130 12.94 12.55 15.82
CA ARG A 130 13.67 11.30 16.06
C ARG A 130 14.71 11.42 17.17
N SER A 131 15.25 12.61 17.43
CA SER A 131 16.25 12.82 18.49
C SER A 131 15.69 12.64 19.91
N LEU A 132 14.37 12.76 20.08
CA LEU A 132 13.70 12.47 21.36
C LEU A 132 13.85 10.99 21.77
N GLY A 133 14.23 10.10 20.84
CA GLY A 133 14.48 8.69 21.11
C GLY A 133 13.23 7.91 21.51
N VAL A 134 13.36 7.08 22.53
CA VAL A 134 12.26 6.27 23.07
C VAL A 134 11.43 7.05 24.08
N VAL A 135 10.12 6.79 24.12
CA VAL A 135 9.17 7.53 24.98
C VAL A 135 9.51 7.44 26.47
N ILE A 136 9.99 6.28 26.92
CA ILE A 136 10.36 6.03 28.32
C ILE A 136 11.86 5.78 28.40
N PRO A 137 12.65 6.75 28.90
CA PRO A 137 14.10 6.59 29.10
C PRO A 137 14.41 5.35 29.96
N GLY A 138 15.43 4.58 29.58
CA GLY A 138 15.82 3.34 30.29
C GLY A 138 15.03 2.08 29.90
N PHE A 139 13.93 2.21 29.14
CA PHE A 139 13.13 1.08 28.63
C PHE A 139 13.28 0.91 27.10
N SER A 140 14.50 1.07 26.58
CA SER A 140 14.81 0.99 25.13
C SER A 140 14.57 -0.40 24.51
N ALA A 141 14.36 -1.43 25.33
CA ALA A 141 13.97 -2.76 24.88
C ALA A 141 12.45 -2.92 24.62
N VAL A 142 11.60 -2.04 25.16
CA VAL A 142 10.12 -2.17 25.04
C VAL A 142 9.34 -0.89 24.70
N ALA A 143 9.87 0.33 24.93
CA ALA A 143 9.17 1.58 24.63
C ALA A 143 9.22 2.01 23.13
N PRO A 144 8.11 2.39 22.48
CA PRO A 144 8.15 2.86 21.09
C PRO A 144 8.97 4.15 20.93
N GLU A 145 9.36 4.46 19.69
CA GLU A 145 9.95 5.76 19.36
C GLU A 145 8.87 6.85 19.34
N TRP A 146 9.28 8.08 19.67
CA TRP A 146 8.37 9.24 19.59
C TRP A 146 7.76 9.44 18.21
N ARG A 147 8.52 9.16 17.14
CA ARG A 147 8.03 9.23 15.76
C ARG A 147 6.79 8.35 15.55
N SER A 148 6.86 7.07 15.93
CA SER A 148 5.75 6.12 15.79
C SER A 148 4.53 6.57 16.57
N VAL A 149 4.72 7.05 17.81
CA VAL A 149 3.61 7.55 18.64
C VAL A 149 2.93 8.77 18.01
N ILE A 150 3.71 9.74 17.53
CA ILE A 150 3.17 10.94 16.86
C ILE A 150 2.38 10.55 15.62
N LEU A 151 2.87 9.63 14.80
CA LEU A 151 2.18 9.16 13.60
C LEU A 151 0.82 8.53 13.91
N TRP A 152 0.77 7.58 14.85
CA TRP A 152 -0.48 6.90 15.22
C TRP A 152 -1.50 7.81 15.90
N VAL A 153 -1.04 8.67 16.83
CA VAL A 153 -1.90 9.66 17.50
C VAL A 153 -2.45 10.66 16.50
N SER A 154 -1.61 11.18 15.60
CA SER A 154 -2.05 12.11 14.55
C SER A 154 -3.05 11.45 13.62
N PHE A 155 -2.82 10.20 13.21
CA PHE A 155 -3.77 9.45 12.39
C PHE A 155 -5.13 9.26 13.11
N ALA A 156 -5.14 8.90 14.39
CA ALA A 156 -6.36 8.78 15.18
C ALA A 156 -7.15 10.08 15.28
N LEU A 157 -6.44 11.21 15.46
CA LEU A 157 -7.06 12.53 15.47
C LEU A 157 -7.62 12.91 14.09
N ILE A 158 -6.87 12.67 13.02
CA ILE A 158 -7.33 12.89 11.63
C ILE A 158 -8.57 12.05 11.35
N LEU A 159 -8.58 10.76 11.68
CA LEU A 159 -9.74 9.88 11.52
C LEU A 159 -10.96 10.41 12.27
N SER A 160 -10.79 10.74 13.55
CA SER A 160 -11.89 11.22 14.39
C SER A 160 -12.47 12.54 13.86
N THR A 161 -11.60 13.53 13.62
CA THR A 161 -11.98 14.86 13.12
C THR A 161 -12.63 14.78 11.74
N SER A 162 -12.11 13.94 10.85
CA SER A 162 -12.65 13.70 9.51
C SER A 162 -14.08 13.18 9.53
N VAL A 163 -14.40 12.26 10.45
CA VAL A 163 -15.76 11.73 10.62
C VAL A 163 -16.72 12.82 11.10
N PHE A 164 -16.32 13.63 12.09
CA PHE A 164 -17.14 14.75 12.56
C PHE A 164 -17.35 15.83 11.47
N LEU A 165 -16.32 16.11 10.69
CA LEU A 165 -16.41 17.07 9.58
C LEU A 165 -17.32 16.53 8.46
N HIS A 166 -17.30 15.23 8.20
CA HIS A 166 -18.22 14.60 7.25
C HIS A 166 -19.68 14.71 7.69
N GLU A 167 -19.96 14.51 8.98
CA GLU A 167 -21.31 14.73 9.53
C GLU A 167 -21.73 16.21 9.46
N THR A 168 -20.78 17.13 9.57
CA THR A 168 -21.03 18.57 9.36
C THR A 168 -21.36 18.88 7.91
N MET A 169 -20.61 18.31 6.97
CA MET A 169 -20.86 18.47 5.53
C MET A 169 -22.22 17.86 5.12
N SER A 170 -22.59 16.72 5.70
CA SER A 170 -23.90 16.11 5.43
C SER A 170 -25.06 16.96 5.98
N ARG A 171 -24.88 17.60 7.15
CA ARG A 171 -25.84 18.60 7.69
C ARG A 171 -26.01 19.80 6.74
N LEU A 172 -24.92 20.26 6.12
CA LEU A 172 -24.91 21.36 5.16
C LEU A 172 -25.42 20.99 3.75
N LYS A 173 -26.07 19.82 3.58
CA LYS A 173 -26.63 19.31 2.32
C LYS A 173 -25.61 19.11 1.18
N PHE A 174 -24.34 18.88 1.51
CA PHE A 174 -23.38 18.38 0.52
C PHE A 174 -23.72 16.94 0.13
N ASP A 175 -23.36 16.57 -1.10
CA ASP A 175 -23.55 15.20 -1.61
C ASP A 175 -22.76 14.19 -0.75
N LYS A 176 -23.51 13.31 -0.05
CA LYS A 176 -22.97 12.31 0.88
C LYS A 176 -22.03 11.33 0.18
N ASN A 177 -22.29 11.00 -1.08
CA ASN A 177 -21.46 10.07 -1.85
C ASN A 177 -20.14 10.73 -2.26
N ARG A 178 -20.18 12.00 -2.68
CA ARG A 178 -18.97 12.75 -3.07
C ARG A 178 -18.06 13.00 -1.88
N THR A 179 -18.63 13.48 -0.77
CA THR A 179 -17.86 13.80 0.43
C THR A 179 -17.34 12.53 1.11
N GLY A 180 -18.11 11.44 1.11
CA GLY A 180 -17.68 10.13 1.62
C GLY A 180 -16.54 9.51 0.80
N GLY A 181 -16.62 9.55 -0.52
CA GLY A 181 -15.57 8.98 -1.39
C GLY A 181 -14.20 9.66 -1.23
N ILE A 182 -14.18 11.00 -1.21
CA ILE A 182 -12.95 11.77 -0.97
C ILE A 182 -12.37 11.46 0.41
N LEU A 183 -13.22 11.38 1.43
CA LEU A 183 -12.81 11.08 2.79
C LEU A 183 -12.19 9.69 2.92
N ILE A 184 -12.84 8.67 2.34
CA ILE A 184 -12.34 7.29 2.33
C ILE A 184 -10.98 7.24 1.65
N GLY A 185 -10.85 7.87 0.47
CA GLY A 185 -9.57 7.91 -0.25
C GLY A 185 -8.46 8.58 0.55
N PHE A 186 -8.74 9.72 1.18
CA PHE A 186 -7.77 10.43 2.02
C PHE A 186 -7.35 9.61 3.25
N LEU A 187 -8.31 9.07 4.00
CA LEU A 187 -8.04 8.30 5.22
C LEU A 187 -7.30 6.99 4.94
N LEU A 188 -7.68 6.25 3.89
CA LEU A 188 -6.96 5.04 3.50
C LEU A 188 -5.54 5.35 3.02
N SER A 189 -5.33 6.44 2.29
CA SER A 189 -3.99 6.84 1.86
C SER A 189 -3.08 7.12 3.05
N LEU A 190 -3.56 7.83 4.07
CA LEU A 190 -2.79 8.09 5.29
C LEU A 190 -2.54 6.82 6.10
N LEU A 191 -3.52 5.91 6.15
CA LEU A 191 -3.35 4.61 6.82
C LEU A 191 -2.27 3.77 6.13
N PHE A 192 -2.27 3.73 4.80
CA PHE A 192 -1.25 3.00 4.04
C PHE A 192 0.12 3.66 4.11
N ALA A 193 0.19 4.99 4.17
CA ALA A 193 1.43 5.70 4.45
C ALA A 193 1.99 5.27 5.80
N LEU A 194 1.15 5.28 6.85
CA LEU A 194 1.51 4.81 8.19
C LEU A 194 2.02 3.37 8.17
N PHE A 195 1.33 2.46 7.48
CA PHE A 195 1.75 1.06 7.35
C PHE A 195 3.07 0.88 6.60
N ALA A 196 3.30 1.64 5.53
CA ALA A 196 4.53 1.57 4.75
C ALA A 196 5.79 1.86 5.59
N VAL A 197 5.64 2.63 6.68
CA VAL A 197 6.76 3.00 7.57
C VAL A 197 6.84 2.13 8.81
N GLU A 198 5.70 1.77 9.41
CA GLU A 198 5.65 1.12 10.73
C GLU A 198 5.49 -0.41 10.67
N VAL A 199 5.10 -0.97 9.51
CA VAL A 199 4.83 -2.40 9.34
C VAL A 199 5.89 -3.03 8.43
N PRO A 200 6.81 -3.86 8.96
CA PRO A 200 7.90 -4.44 8.16
C PRO A 200 7.44 -5.29 6.97
N LEU A 201 6.23 -5.85 7.02
CA LEU A 201 5.64 -6.55 5.88
C LEU A 201 5.68 -5.70 4.60
N PHE A 202 5.36 -4.40 4.70
CA PHE A 202 5.34 -3.52 3.54
C PHE A 202 6.77 -3.26 3.02
N SER A 203 7.73 -2.97 3.91
CA SER A 203 9.13 -2.75 3.47
C SER A 203 9.76 -4.02 2.88
N THR A 204 9.55 -5.19 3.49
CA THR A 204 10.01 -6.47 2.93
C THR A 204 9.40 -6.74 1.57
N LEU A 205 8.10 -6.45 1.41
CA LEU A 205 7.41 -6.68 0.15
C LEU A 205 7.91 -5.73 -0.96
N GLU A 206 8.18 -4.46 -0.65
CA GLU A 206 8.85 -3.52 -1.58
C GLU A 206 10.24 -4.04 -2.00
N THR A 207 11.09 -4.45 -1.04
CA THR A 207 12.43 -4.98 -1.37
C THR A 207 12.40 -6.28 -2.17
N THR A 208 11.38 -7.12 -1.97
CA THR A 208 11.20 -8.36 -2.74
C THR A 208 10.84 -8.05 -4.19
N VAL A 209 10.02 -7.03 -4.42
CA VAL A 209 9.65 -6.57 -5.76
C VAL A 209 10.84 -5.93 -6.47
N ASP A 210 11.80 -5.33 -5.76
CA ASP A 210 13.00 -4.77 -6.39
C ASP A 210 13.82 -5.83 -7.14
N SER A 211 14.04 -7.02 -6.57
CA SER A 211 14.70 -8.14 -7.30
C SER A 211 13.95 -8.52 -8.57
N TRP A 212 12.62 -8.53 -8.53
CA TRP A 212 11.78 -8.75 -9.71
C TRP A 212 11.97 -7.65 -10.76
N LYS A 213 12.01 -6.37 -10.34
CA LYS A 213 12.26 -5.24 -11.25
C LYS A 213 13.59 -5.41 -11.99
N TYR A 214 14.67 -5.71 -11.26
CA TYR A 214 15.99 -5.95 -11.86
C TYR A 214 15.94 -7.12 -12.85
N SER A 215 15.39 -8.26 -12.44
CA SER A 215 15.32 -9.47 -13.27
C SER A 215 14.50 -9.31 -14.55
N TRP A 216 13.45 -8.49 -14.55
CA TRP A 216 12.57 -8.33 -15.72
C TRP A 216 12.95 -7.18 -16.63
N PHE A 217 13.45 -6.07 -16.08
CA PHE A 217 13.70 -4.85 -16.84
C PHE A 217 15.16 -4.59 -17.14
N ARG A 218 16.08 -5.13 -16.33
CA ARG A 218 17.51 -4.84 -16.45
C ARG A 218 18.36 -6.03 -16.83
N ASN A 219 17.83 -7.26 -16.73
CA ASN A 219 18.54 -8.49 -17.02
C ASN A 219 18.45 -8.91 -18.51
N PRO A 220 19.55 -8.79 -19.28
CA PRO A 220 19.58 -9.20 -20.67
C PRO A 220 19.91 -10.68 -20.84
N ALA A 221 20.08 -11.47 -19.78
CA ALA A 221 20.54 -12.86 -19.88
C ALA A 221 19.64 -13.77 -20.74
N LEU A 222 18.36 -13.43 -20.91
CA LEU A 222 17.44 -14.16 -21.80
C LEU A 222 17.43 -13.63 -23.24
N SER A 223 18.21 -12.59 -23.52
CA SER A 223 18.32 -11.94 -24.82
C SER A 223 19.65 -12.25 -25.51
N PHE A 224 19.67 -12.10 -26.82
CA PHE A 224 20.83 -12.36 -27.67
C PHE A 224 21.36 -11.05 -28.25
N HIS A 225 22.68 -10.94 -28.30
CA HIS A 225 23.34 -9.80 -28.95
C HIS A 225 23.05 -9.85 -30.45
N SER A 226 22.47 -8.77 -30.99
CA SER A 226 21.89 -8.73 -32.34
C SER A 226 22.88 -9.07 -33.45
N ALA A 227 24.15 -8.66 -33.32
CA ALA A 227 25.16 -8.88 -34.35
C ALA A 227 25.92 -10.21 -34.23
N SER A 228 26.09 -10.74 -33.01
CA SER A 228 26.90 -11.95 -32.79
C SER A 228 26.04 -13.21 -32.61
N GLY A 229 24.75 -13.05 -32.32
CA GLY A 229 23.85 -14.17 -32.00
C GLY A 229 24.17 -14.88 -30.68
N LEU A 230 25.15 -14.37 -29.91
CA LEU A 230 25.53 -14.92 -28.62
C LEU A 230 24.63 -14.36 -27.52
N GLN A 231 24.34 -15.19 -26.53
CA GLN A 231 23.55 -14.79 -25.37
C GLN A 231 24.38 -13.86 -24.46
N TYR A 232 23.74 -12.82 -23.92
CA TYR A 232 24.40 -11.96 -22.95
C TYR A 232 24.60 -12.67 -21.60
N CYS A 233 25.68 -12.30 -20.90
CA CYS A 233 25.90 -12.64 -19.48
C CYS A 233 25.81 -14.15 -19.17
N GLN A 234 26.45 -14.95 -20.01
CA GLN A 234 26.52 -16.39 -19.80
C GLN A 234 27.41 -16.72 -18.60
N ALA A 235 27.04 -17.74 -17.86
CA ALA A 235 27.89 -18.29 -16.82
C ALA A 235 29.25 -18.71 -17.41
N PRO A 236 30.37 -18.51 -16.70
CA PRO A 236 31.69 -18.88 -17.20
C PRO A 236 31.86 -20.38 -17.48
N TYR A 237 31.05 -21.19 -16.83
CA TYR A 237 31.04 -22.65 -16.92
C TYR A 237 29.62 -23.13 -17.14
N ASP A 238 29.45 -24.14 -18.00
CA ASP A 238 28.17 -24.81 -18.20
C ASP A 238 27.88 -25.84 -17.09
N GLU A 239 26.71 -26.48 -17.16
CA GLU A 239 26.31 -27.52 -16.18
C GLU A 239 27.22 -28.75 -16.19
N SER A 240 27.98 -28.97 -17.27
CA SER A 240 28.97 -30.06 -17.37
C SER A 240 30.35 -29.66 -16.82
N GLY A 241 30.51 -28.41 -16.36
CA GLY A 241 31.77 -27.86 -15.87
C GLY A 241 32.74 -27.46 -16.99
N GLN A 242 32.30 -27.42 -18.25
CA GLN A 242 33.12 -26.91 -19.35
C GLN A 242 33.05 -25.39 -19.43
N LYS A 243 34.20 -24.77 -19.73
CA LYS A 243 34.29 -23.31 -19.84
C LYS A 243 33.49 -22.82 -21.05
N VAL A 244 32.60 -21.86 -20.82
CA VAL A 244 31.83 -21.17 -21.85
C VAL A 244 32.59 -19.91 -22.25
N ASN A 245 33.11 -19.90 -23.47
CA ASN A 245 33.75 -18.70 -24.03
C ASN A 245 32.68 -17.79 -24.64
N SER A 246 32.04 -16.94 -23.82
CA SER A 246 31.16 -15.89 -24.33
C SER A 246 31.97 -14.65 -24.69
N PHE A 247 32.01 -14.34 -25.98
CA PHE A 247 32.56 -13.09 -26.51
C PHE A 247 31.47 -12.06 -26.84
N ALA A 248 30.27 -12.23 -26.28
CA ALA A 248 29.22 -11.23 -26.43
C ALA A 248 29.72 -9.88 -25.86
N PRO A 249 29.56 -8.76 -26.58
CA PRO A 249 29.75 -7.43 -26.01
C PRO A 249 28.91 -7.26 -24.74
N ASN A 250 29.41 -6.48 -23.78
CA ASN A 250 28.67 -6.22 -22.55
C ASN A 250 27.36 -5.47 -22.88
N PRO A 251 26.26 -5.76 -22.18
CA PRO A 251 25.00 -5.07 -22.40
C PRO A 251 25.08 -3.60 -21.99
N ASN A 252 24.13 -2.79 -22.48
CA ASN A 252 24.07 -1.36 -22.14
C ASN A 252 24.04 -1.14 -20.61
N GLY A 253 24.90 -0.22 -20.14
CA GLY A 253 25.05 0.10 -18.72
C GLY A 253 26.04 -0.81 -17.95
N VAL A 254 26.58 -1.85 -18.59
CA VAL A 254 27.72 -2.63 -18.08
C VAL A 254 28.98 -2.21 -18.83
N ARG A 255 29.99 -1.72 -18.11
CA ARG A 255 31.22 -1.29 -18.76
C ARG A 255 32.06 -2.48 -19.25
N ASP A 256 32.77 -2.27 -20.34
CA ASP A 256 33.66 -3.24 -21.00
C ASP A 256 35.10 -3.20 -20.50
N ASP A 257 35.46 -2.14 -19.77
CA ASP A 257 36.77 -1.97 -19.14
C ASP A 257 36.87 -2.60 -17.75
N ILE A 258 35.77 -3.09 -17.16
CA ILE A 258 35.77 -3.88 -15.92
C ILE A 258 35.79 -5.38 -16.28
N GLU A 259 36.79 -6.09 -15.79
CA GLU A 259 36.99 -7.52 -16.03
C GLU A 259 37.32 -8.26 -14.72
N ILE A 260 36.70 -9.42 -14.53
CA ILE A 260 36.96 -10.29 -13.37
C ILE A 260 37.99 -11.34 -13.78
N ILE A 261 39.12 -11.36 -13.06
CA ILE A 261 40.11 -12.43 -13.12
C ILE A 261 39.79 -13.39 -11.97
N GLY A 262 39.12 -14.48 -12.29
CA GLY A 262 38.61 -15.40 -11.28
C GLY A 262 39.60 -16.48 -10.85
N ILE A 263 39.45 -16.87 -9.60
CA ILE A 263 40.02 -18.07 -9.00
C ILE A 263 38.87 -19.06 -8.77
N SER A 264 38.74 -20.04 -9.66
CA SER A 264 37.69 -21.06 -9.62
C SER A 264 38.16 -22.40 -9.06
N ASN A 265 37.25 -23.38 -9.01
CA ASN A 265 37.59 -24.78 -8.73
C ASN A 265 38.63 -25.32 -9.72
N VAL A 266 38.55 -24.93 -10.99
CA VAL A 266 39.52 -25.36 -12.02
C VAL A 266 40.91 -24.83 -11.69
N THR A 267 41.00 -23.58 -11.21
CA THR A 267 42.27 -23.02 -10.74
C THR A 267 42.80 -23.79 -9.53
N ILE A 268 41.97 -24.01 -8.49
CA ILE A 268 42.38 -24.72 -7.26
C ILE A 268 42.83 -26.16 -7.56
N GLU A 269 42.07 -26.90 -8.39
CA GLU A 269 42.41 -28.26 -8.80
C GLU A 269 43.72 -28.32 -9.59
N LYS A 270 43.91 -27.41 -10.54
CA LYS A 270 45.13 -27.36 -11.37
C LYS A 270 46.38 -27.05 -10.56
N VAL A 271 46.28 -26.15 -9.59
CA VAL A 271 47.42 -25.80 -8.74
C VAL A 271 47.65 -26.78 -7.59
N ARG A 272 46.77 -27.78 -7.37
CA ARG A 272 46.89 -28.77 -6.28
C ARG A 272 47.12 -28.14 -4.89
N GLY A 273 46.67 -26.91 -4.70
CA GLY A 273 46.92 -26.12 -3.48
C GLY A 273 45.70 -26.05 -2.57
N GLU A 274 45.93 -25.76 -1.29
CA GLU A 274 44.88 -25.33 -0.37
C GLU A 274 44.66 -23.82 -0.51
N TRP A 275 43.42 -23.34 -0.33
CA TRP A 275 43.13 -21.91 -0.24
C TRP A 275 43.63 -21.34 1.09
N PRO A 276 44.25 -20.14 1.11
CA PRO A 276 44.53 -19.23 0.00
C PRO A 276 45.77 -19.58 -0.84
N LEU A 277 45.78 -19.14 -2.11
CA LEU A 277 46.85 -19.37 -3.07
C LEU A 277 48.22 -18.79 -2.65
N ASP A 278 49.31 -19.40 -3.15
CA ASP A 278 50.68 -18.90 -3.00
C ASP A 278 50.84 -17.50 -3.62
N TRP A 279 51.45 -16.57 -2.88
CA TRP A 279 51.56 -15.18 -3.31
C TRP A 279 52.50 -14.99 -4.51
N GLY A 280 53.32 -15.98 -4.83
CA GLY A 280 54.07 -16.05 -6.08
C GLY A 280 53.18 -16.06 -7.32
N ILE A 281 51.93 -16.54 -7.24
CA ILE A 281 50.94 -16.43 -8.32
C ILE A 281 50.55 -14.96 -8.52
N TYR A 282 50.20 -14.25 -7.45
CA TYR A 282 49.84 -12.83 -7.51
C TYR A 282 51.03 -11.96 -7.94
N ALA A 283 52.25 -12.29 -7.48
CA ALA A 283 53.48 -11.63 -7.90
C ALA A 283 53.75 -11.84 -9.41
N ASN A 284 53.54 -13.06 -9.91
CA ASN A 284 53.63 -13.35 -11.35
C ASN A 284 52.58 -12.54 -12.12
N LEU A 285 51.32 -12.56 -11.68
CA LEU A 285 50.26 -11.79 -12.32
C LEU A 285 50.58 -10.29 -12.37
N ALA A 286 50.99 -9.69 -11.25
CA ALA A 286 51.41 -8.29 -11.17
C ALA A 286 52.57 -8.00 -12.14
N HIS A 287 53.56 -8.89 -12.21
CA HIS A 287 54.66 -8.75 -13.15
C HIS A 287 54.22 -8.82 -14.62
N LYS A 288 53.34 -9.76 -14.99
CA LYS A 288 52.80 -9.91 -16.35
C LYS A 288 52.00 -8.69 -16.78
N MET A 289 51.15 -8.21 -15.87
CA MET A 289 50.28 -7.08 -16.14
C MET A 289 51.02 -5.74 -16.05
N GLY A 290 52.26 -5.70 -15.54
CA GLY A 290 52.97 -4.45 -15.27
C GLY A 290 53.31 -3.57 -16.47
N SER A 291 53.06 -4.04 -17.71
CA SER A 291 53.17 -3.23 -18.93
C SER A 291 51.82 -2.69 -19.47
N ALA A 292 50.69 -2.99 -18.82
CA ALA A 292 49.40 -2.42 -19.20
C ALA A 292 49.29 -0.97 -18.68
N ASP A 293 49.36 -0.01 -19.60
CA ASP A 293 49.23 1.40 -19.25
C ASP A 293 47.80 1.76 -18.82
N ASN A 294 47.67 2.71 -17.88
CA ASN A 294 46.40 3.27 -17.39
C ASN A 294 45.39 2.23 -16.88
N SER A 295 45.86 1.11 -16.33
CA SER A 295 45.01 0.05 -15.81
C SER A 295 45.16 -0.13 -14.31
N ILE A 296 44.13 -0.70 -13.69
CA ILE A 296 44.06 -0.95 -12.25
C ILE A 296 43.88 -2.43 -12.01
N THR A 297 44.62 -2.99 -11.07
CA THR A 297 44.46 -4.37 -10.61
C THR A 297 44.05 -4.37 -9.14
N LEU A 298 42.87 -4.90 -8.84
CA LEU A 298 42.44 -5.19 -7.47
C LEU A 298 42.76 -6.63 -7.12
N PHE A 299 43.43 -6.82 -5.99
CA PHE A 299 43.50 -8.11 -5.29
C PHE A 299 42.45 -8.15 -4.17
N ASP A 300 41.35 -8.86 -4.39
CA ASP A 300 40.33 -9.18 -3.38
C ASP A 300 40.79 -10.41 -2.57
N ILE A 301 41.93 -10.22 -1.90
CA ILE A 301 42.56 -11.16 -1.01
C ILE A 301 43.39 -10.39 0.01
N SER A 302 43.03 -10.52 1.28
CA SER A 302 43.71 -9.80 2.34
C SER A 302 45.11 -10.41 2.62
N PHE A 303 46.17 -9.67 2.33
CA PHE A 303 47.57 -10.08 2.57
C PHE A 303 47.98 -9.89 4.04
N LEU A 304 47.35 -10.61 4.97
CA LEU A 304 47.48 -10.37 6.42
C LEU A 304 48.70 -11.03 7.07
N ASP A 305 49.04 -12.26 6.67
CA ASP A 305 50.08 -13.08 7.33
C ASP A 305 51.15 -13.57 6.36
N ASN A 306 52.40 -13.67 6.83
CA ASN A 306 53.51 -14.20 6.05
C ASN A 306 53.29 -15.69 5.75
N LYS A 307 53.12 -16.04 4.48
CA LYS A 307 52.90 -17.42 4.03
C LYS A 307 54.15 -18.30 4.04
N GLY A 308 55.35 -17.77 4.31
CA GLY A 308 56.60 -18.52 4.34
C GLY A 308 57.45 -18.37 3.08
N VAL A 309 58.33 -19.35 2.82
CA VAL A 309 59.36 -19.31 1.75
C VAL A 309 59.02 -20.29 0.62
N TYR A 310 58.74 -19.77 -0.59
CA TYR A 310 58.34 -20.51 -1.81
C TYR A 310 58.91 -19.80 -3.07
N GLY A 311 59.43 -20.50 -4.09
CA GLY A 311 60.47 -19.93 -4.99
C GLY A 311 60.16 -19.72 -6.48
N GLY A 312 59.99 -18.47 -6.93
CA GLY A 312 60.09 -18.08 -8.36
C GLY A 312 58.89 -18.42 -9.25
N THR A 313 58.84 -17.84 -10.46
CA THR A 313 57.67 -17.88 -11.38
C THR A 313 57.15 -19.28 -11.69
N ALA A 314 58.01 -20.31 -11.66
CA ALA A 314 57.60 -21.71 -11.88
C ALA A 314 56.90 -22.31 -10.65
N CYS A 315 57.31 -21.95 -9.43
CA CYS A 315 56.74 -22.50 -8.21
C CYS A 315 55.36 -21.94 -7.88
N GLY A 316 55.09 -20.68 -8.22
CA GLY A 316 53.75 -20.11 -8.10
C GLY A 316 52.76 -20.85 -9.02
N ILE A 317 53.16 -21.16 -10.26
CA ILE A 317 52.26 -21.81 -11.24
C ILE A 317 52.01 -23.29 -10.90
N THR A 318 53.02 -24.05 -10.43
CA THR A 318 52.89 -25.50 -10.21
C THR A 318 52.71 -25.91 -8.74
N MET A 319 52.83 -24.99 -7.79
CA MET A 319 52.85 -25.20 -6.32
C MET A 319 53.88 -26.23 -5.81
N GLU A 320 54.71 -26.82 -6.69
CA GLU A 320 55.78 -27.75 -6.33
C GLU A 320 57.12 -27.00 -6.24
N CYS A 321 57.44 -26.50 -5.03
CA CYS A 321 58.67 -25.79 -4.77
C CYS A 321 59.89 -26.71 -4.72
N ARG A 322 60.56 -26.90 -5.85
CA ARG A 322 61.91 -27.48 -5.91
C ARG A 322 62.89 -26.48 -6.53
N PRO A 323 64.10 -26.31 -5.96
CA PRO A 323 65.15 -25.53 -6.61
C PRO A 323 65.39 -26.13 -8.01
N ILE A 324 65.15 -25.35 -9.06
CA ILE A 324 65.53 -25.72 -10.41
C ILE A 324 67.03 -25.47 -10.53
N GLU A 325 67.80 -26.46 -11.01
CA GLU A 325 69.24 -26.32 -11.24
C GLU A 325 69.52 -25.05 -12.08
N GLY A 326 70.29 -24.11 -11.53
CA GLY A 326 70.62 -22.84 -12.18
C GLY A 326 69.66 -21.67 -11.95
N LYS A 327 68.61 -21.79 -11.12
CA LYS A 327 67.75 -20.66 -10.69
C LYS A 327 68.06 -20.19 -9.26
N PRO A 328 67.75 -18.92 -8.90
CA PRO A 328 68.00 -18.38 -7.56
C PRO A 328 67.27 -19.19 -6.45
N PRO A 329 67.77 -19.14 -5.20
CA PRO A 329 67.22 -19.87 -4.06
C PRO A 329 65.75 -19.50 -3.78
N LEU A 330 65.02 -20.38 -3.08
CA LEU A 330 63.65 -20.10 -2.63
C LEU A 330 63.61 -18.78 -1.84
N ARG A 331 62.59 -17.95 -2.09
CA ARG A 331 62.47 -16.60 -1.53
C ARG A 331 61.20 -16.47 -0.67
N PRO A 332 61.17 -15.56 0.32
CA PRO A 332 59.93 -15.25 1.01
C PRO A 332 58.87 -14.74 0.03
N GLN A 333 57.64 -15.25 0.15
CA GLN A 333 56.51 -14.83 -0.69
C GLN A 333 56.24 -13.32 -0.60
N VAL A 334 56.39 -12.75 0.60
CA VAL A 334 56.27 -11.30 0.86
C VAL A 334 57.26 -10.50 -0.01
N ASP A 335 58.51 -10.93 -0.11
CA ASP A 335 59.53 -10.22 -0.87
C ASP A 335 59.28 -10.34 -2.39
N LEU A 336 58.82 -11.51 -2.85
CA LEU A 336 58.46 -11.72 -4.26
C LEU A 336 57.32 -10.79 -4.69
N LEU A 337 56.26 -10.70 -3.88
CA LEU A 337 55.14 -9.82 -4.18
C LEU A 337 55.53 -8.35 -4.06
N ALA A 338 56.26 -7.95 -3.01
CA ALA A 338 56.70 -6.57 -2.83
C ALA A 338 57.55 -6.07 -4.02
N GLU A 339 58.47 -6.88 -4.52
CA GLU A 339 59.28 -6.52 -5.70
C GLU A 339 58.46 -6.47 -6.99
N ALA A 340 57.50 -7.39 -7.15
CA ALA A 340 56.60 -7.38 -8.29
C ALA A 340 55.72 -6.12 -8.30
N LEU A 341 55.22 -5.70 -7.14
CA LEU A 341 54.46 -4.46 -6.97
C LEU A 341 55.32 -3.22 -7.24
N GLU A 342 56.54 -3.18 -6.70
CA GLU A 342 57.46 -2.05 -6.91
C GLU A 342 57.89 -1.88 -8.37
N ALA A 343 58.01 -2.98 -9.11
CA ALA A 343 58.32 -2.96 -10.54
C ALA A 343 57.08 -2.70 -11.43
N ASN A 344 55.87 -2.72 -10.86
CA ASN A 344 54.62 -2.57 -11.60
C ASN A 344 54.36 -1.09 -11.90
N LYS A 345 53.97 -0.78 -13.14
CA LYS A 345 53.57 0.59 -13.56
C LYS A 345 52.07 0.83 -13.50
N GLN A 346 51.28 -0.23 -13.27
CA GLN A 346 49.84 -0.16 -13.05
C GLN A 346 49.54 0.34 -11.64
N ILE A 347 48.30 0.78 -11.44
CA ILE A 347 47.76 0.98 -10.09
C ILE A 347 47.37 -0.39 -9.54
N VAL A 348 47.98 -0.81 -8.44
CA VAL A 348 47.65 -2.08 -7.77
C VAL A 348 47.08 -1.80 -6.39
N VAL A 349 45.86 -2.27 -6.15
CA VAL A 349 45.14 -2.09 -4.89
C VAL A 349 44.78 -3.44 -4.27
N SER A 350 44.58 -3.46 -2.96
CA SER A 350 44.20 -4.68 -2.23
C SER A 350 43.17 -4.38 -1.16
N ASP A 351 42.36 -5.38 -0.85
CA ASP A 351 41.39 -5.30 0.24
C ASP A 351 42.00 -5.56 1.63
N TYR A 352 41.24 -5.23 2.68
CA TYR A 352 41.47 -5.68 4.05
C TYR A 352 40.16 -5.84 4.83
N PRO A 353 40.10 -6.71 5.85
CA PRO A 353 38.87 -6.94 6.61
C PRO A 353 38.68 -5.95 7.75
N LEU A 354 37.41 -5.69 8.08
CA LEU A 354 36.97 -4.69 9.05
C LEU A 354 36.12 -5.29 10.22
N GLU A 355 35.89 -6.60 10.20
CA GLU A 355 34.99 -7.34 11.12
C GLU A 355 35.72 -8.41 11.96
N THR A 356 36.52 -8.03 12.96
CA THR A 356 37.23 -9.03 13.80
C THR A 356 37.11 -8.80 15.30
N THR A 357 37.45 -9.84 16.08
CA THR A 357 37.48 -9.81 17.55
C THR A 357 38.79 -9.25 18.09
N ASP A 358 38.82 -8.87 19.36
CA ASP A 358 40.05 -8.43 20.03
C ASP A 358 41.12 -9.53 20.06
N GLU A 359 40.75 -10.81 20.00
CA GLU A 359 41.70 -11.92 19.90
C GLU A 359 42.44 -11.95 18.55
N ALA A 360 41.79 -11.51 17.46
CA ALA A 360 42.46 -11.42 16.15
C ALA A 360 43.56 -10.34 16.16
N ARG A 361 43.39 -9.28 16.95
CA ARG A 361 44.36 -8.18 17.08
C ARG A 361 45.71 -8.65 17.62
N SER A 362 45.70 -9.54 18.62
CA SER A 362 46.93 -10.00 19.28
C SER A 362 47.74 -10.99 18.46
N MET A 363 47.16 -11.55 17.39
CA MET A 363 47.83 -12.47 16.48
C MET A 363 48.57 -11.77 15.33
N ILE A 364 48.40 -10.45 15.17
CA ILE A 364 49.01 -9.69 14.06
C ILE A 364 50.32 -9.06 14.49
N GLU A 365 51.41 -9.45 13.83
CA GLU A 365 52.73 -8.84 14.00
C GLU A 365 52.76 -7.38 13.51
N ASN A 366 53.35 -6.50 14.31
CA ASN A 366 53.52 -5.06 14.02
C ASN A 366 52.21 -4.32 13.71
N TYR A 367 51.09 -4.72 14.33
CA TYR A 367 49.77 -4.12 14.10
C TYR A 367 49.76 -2.58 14.16
N THR A 368 50.44 -1.97 15.14
CA THR A 368 50.47 -0.50 15.31
C THR A 368 51.11 0.21 14.12
N GLU A 369 52.22 -0.32 13.59
CA GLU A 369 52.93 0.27 12.43
C GLU A 369 52.10 0.10 11.15
N ARG A 370 51.47 -1.06 10.98
CA ARG A 370 50.54 -1.32 9.87
C ARG A 370 49.34 -0.38 9.90
N LEU A 371 48.76 -0.16 11.08
CA LEU A 371 47.64 0.74 11.28
C LEU A 371 48.02 2.20 11.01
N GLN A 372 49.22 2.61 11.44
CA GLN A 372 49.73 3.94 11.13
C GLN A 372 49.90 4.13 9.62
N THR A 373 50.45 3.13 8.92
CA THR A 373 50.58 3.16 7.46
C THR A 373 49.22 3.30 6.77
N LEU A 374 48.20 2.57 7.23
CA LEU A 374 46.83 2.69 6.71
C LEU A 374 46.25 4.09 6.98
N ASN A 375 46.43 4.62 8.20
CA ASN A 375 45.92 5.93 8.59
C ASN A 375 46.54 7.08 7.80
N ASP A 376 47.83 7.01 7.52
CA ASP A 376 48.55 8.05 6.79
C ASP A 376 48.14 8.09 5.32
N ARG A 377 47.73 6.94 4.76
CA ARG A 377 47.43 6.78 3.33
C ARG A 377 45.96 6.88 2.97
N GLU A 378 45.05 6.39 3.80
CA GLU A 378 43.66 6.12 3.40
C GLU A 378 42.61 6.78 4.31
N LEU A 379 43.01 7.29 5.49
CA LEU A 379 42.05 7.88 6.42
C LEU A 379 41.40 9.14 5.82
N LEU A 380 40.08 9.11 5.70
CA LEU A 380 39.31 10.25 5.18
C LEU A 380 39.30 11.37 6.22
N ARG A 381 39.76 12.56 5.81
CA ARG A 381 39.88 13.72 6.72
C ARG A 381 38.81 14.78 6.52
N ASN A 382 38.19 14.84 5.33
CA ASN A 382 37.14 15.80 5.03
C ASN A 382 35.75 15.20 5.30
N VAL A 383 35.42 15.04 6.59
CA VAL A 383 34.13 14.51 7.04
C VAL A 383 33.32 15.60 7.73
N LYS A 384 32.03 15.69 7.40
CA LYS A 384 31.07 16.63 7.95
C LYS A 384 29.87 15.89 8.53
N ASN A 385 29.37 16.38 9.67
CA ASN A 385 28.18 15.86 10.32
C ASN A 385 28.28 14.38 10.74
N GLY A 386 29.49 13.91 11.05
CA GLY A 386 29.81 12.54 11.48
C GLY A 386 29.05 12.08 12.72
N ARG A 387 28.51 13.01 13.52
CA ARG A 387 27.57 12.68 14.61
C ARG A 387 26.31 11.94 14.13
N LEU A 388 25.89 12.14 12.88
CA LEU A 388 24.74 11.46 12.27
C LEU A 388 25.08 10.06 11.72
N ALA A 389 26.36 9.76 11.52
CA ALA A 389 26.82 8.49 11.00
C ALA A 389 26.66 7.36 12.03
N ARG A 390 26.38 6.14 11.59
CA ARG A 390 26.35 4.94 12.43
C ARG A 390 27.58 4.08 12.19
N SER A 391 28.17 3.61 13.28
CA SER A 391 29.30 2.68 13.25
C SER A 391 28.79 1.25 13.16
N TRP A 392 29.18 0.53 12.11
CA TRP A 392 29.02 -0.94 12.00
C TRP A 392 30.37 -1.65 12.07
N ALA A 393 31.43 -0.92 11.69
CA ALA A 393 32.81 -1.31 11.73
C ALA A 393 33.35 -1.45 13.16
N LYS A 394 34.26 -2.40 13.38
CA LYS A 394 34.93 -2.61 14.68
C LYS A 394 36.39 -2.18 14.63
N MET A 395 37.21 -2.87 13.84
CA MET A 395 38.66 -2.65 13.78
C MET A 395 39.20 -3.07 12.42
N PRO A 396 40.07 -2.28 11.78
CA PRO A 396 40.71 -2.66 10.53
C PRO A 396 41.85 -3.66 10.79
N LEU A 397 42.08 -4.61 9.88
CA LEU A 397 43.28 -5.45 9.87
C LEU A 397 44.14 -5.14 8.63
N PRO A 398 45.08 -4.18 8.69
CA PRO A 398 45.83 -3.79 7.51
C PRO A 398 46.78 -4.89 7.01
N PRO A 399 47.11 -4.93 5.70
CA PRO A 399 48.05 -5.88 5.13
C PRO A 399 49.45 -5.84 5.76
N VAL A 400 50.27 -6.86 5.50
CA VAL A 400 51.69 -6.89 5.91
C VAL A 400 52.40 -5.62 5.42
N GLN A 401 53.15 -4.98 6.32
CA GLN A 401 53.77 -3.67 6.10
C GLN A 401 54.54 -3.57 4.76
N LYS A 402 55.38 -4.55 4.46
CA LYS A 402 56.16 -4.59 3.20
C LYS A 402 55.29 -4.56 1.93
N ILE A 403 54.07 -5.10 2.01
CA ILE A 403 53.10 -5.09 0.90
C ILE A 403 52.31 -3.78 0.93
N SER A 404 51.82 -3.37 2.10
CA SER A 404 51.01 -2.14 2.23
C SER A 404 51.78 -0.88 1.83
N GLU A 405 53.10 -0.84 1.98
CA GLU A 405 53.95 0.27 1.51
C GLU A 405 54.11 0.31 -0.02
N LYS A 406 53.90 -0.82 -0.71
CA LYS A 406 54.11 -0.96 -2.18
C LYS A 406 52.82 -0.98 -2.99
N LEU A 407 51.67 -1.22 -2.37
CA LEU A 407 50.36 -1.03 -3.01
C LEU A 407 50.12 0.46 -3.29
N ASP A 408 49.33 0.79 -4.31
CA ASP A 408 48.93 2.16 -4.63
C ASP A 408 47.73 2.62 -3.78
N GLY A 409 46.89 1.68 -3.34
CA GLY A 409 45.73 1.96 -2.50
C GLY A 409 45.23 0.74 -1.73
N ILE A 410 44.58 0.99 -0.59
CA ILE A 410 44.12 -0.03 0.36
C ILE A 410 42.71 0.33 0.86
N GLY A 411 41.73 -0.53 0.60
CA GLY A 411 40.34 -0.29 1.02
C GLY A 411 39.71 -1.56 1.60
N TYR A 412 38.58 -1.45 2.29
CA TYR A 412 37.88 -2.66 2.77
C TYR A 412 36.81 -3.13 1.78
N ALA A 413 36.55 -4.44 1.72
CA ALA A 413 35.64 -5.08 0.75
C ALA A 413 34.44 -5.80 1.42
N ASN A 414 33.94 -5.27 2.54
CA ASN A 414 32.82 -5.89 3.27
C ASN A 414 31.48 -5.72 2.54
N ILE A 415 30.71 -6.82 2.44
CA ILE A 415 29.30 -6.79 2.01
C ILE A 415 28.40 -7.12 3.19
N LEU A 416 27.65 -6.12 3.65
CA LEU A 416 26.79 -6.23 4.82
C LEU A 416 25.48 -6.92 4.46
N LYS A 417 25.07 -7.90 5.28
CA LYS A 417 23.80 -8.60 5.11
C LYS A 417 22.62 -7.67 5.35
N SER A 418 21.75 -7.53 4.35
CA SER A 418 20.49 -6.79 4.43
C SER A 418 19.45 -7.49 5.33
N GLU A 419 18.53 -6.73 5.92
CA GLU A 419 17.37 -7.28 6.66
C GLU A 419 16.45 -8.13 5.78
N SER A 420 16.33 -7.79 4.49
CA SER A 420 15.57 -8.60 3.51
C SER A 420 16.32 -9.85 3.06
N GLY A 421 17.61 -9.97 3.41
CA GLY A 421 18.52 -10.98 2.89
C GLY A 421 19.15 -10.63 1.53
N VAL A 422 18.52 -9.75 0.74
CA VAL A 422 19.04 -9.32 -0.58
C VAL A 422 19.89 -8.06 -0.42
N ASN A 423 21.16 -8.14 -0.80
CA ASN A 423 22.15 -7.08 -0.73
C ASN A 423 22.07 -6.21 -1.99
N THR A 424 21.48 -5.03 -1.85
CA THR A 424 21.40 -4.01 -2.91
C THR A 424 22.30 -2.80 -2.64
N GLN A 425 23.07 -2.85 -1.55
CA GLN A 425 23.90 -1.77 -1.06
C GLN A 425 25.29 -2.28 -0.72
N VAL A 426 26.31 -1.43 -0.89
CA VAL A 426 27.68 -1.71 -0.44
C VAL A 426 28.19 -0.53 0.39
N PRO A 427 28.84 -0.78 1.55
CA PRO A 427 29.47 0.26 2.36
C PRO A 427 30.66 0.87 1.62
N VAL A 428 30.54 2.15 1.26
CA VAL A 428 31.63 2.91 0.63
C VAL A 428 32.44 3.73 1.65
N VAL A 429 31.88 4.02 2.82
CA VAL A 429 32.61 4.64 3.94
C VAL A 429 32.28 3.92 5.25
N ALA A 430 33.29 3.60 6.05
CA ALA A 430 33.15 3.00 7.36
C ALA A 430 33.58 3.97 8.47
N ARG A 431 32.67 4.24 9.42
CA ARG A 431 33.00 4.97 10.66
C ARG A 431 33.43 4.00 11.75
N ILE A 432 34.52 4.29 12.44
CA ILE A 432 34.94 3.65 13.69
C ILE A 432 35.03 4.71 14.78
N ILE A 433 34.28 4.50 15.87
CA ILE A 433 34.26 5.42 17.01
C ILE A 433 35.58 5.33 17.78
N ASN A 434 36.21 6.47 18.03
CA ASN A 434 37.40 6.54 18.86
C ASN A 434 37.02 6.47 20.35
N GLN A 435 37.02 5.25 20.90
CA GLN A 435 36.61 4.97 22.29
C GLN A 435 37.40 5.80 23.31
N GLU A 436 38.71 6.03 23.09
CA GLU A 436 39.58 6.76 24.02
C GLU A 436 39.18 8.23 24.16
N LYS A 437 38.81 8.88 23.04
CA LYS A 437 38.38 10.28 23.02
C LYS A 437 36.88 10.48 23.23
N SER A 438 36.06 9.43 23.04
CA SER A 438 34.60 9.55 23.09
C SER A 438 34.04 10.05 24.44
N GLY A 439 34.83 9.92 25.51
CA GLY A 439 34.50 10.44 26.85
C GLY A 439 34.89 11.90 27.10
N ASP A 440 35.64 12.52 26.18
CA ASP A 440 36.16 13.87 26.34
C ASP A 440 35.10 14.94 26.09
N ALA A 441 35.18 16.07 26.82
CA ALA A 441 34.22 17.16 26.70
C ALA A 441 34.28 17.90 25.35
N ASP A 442 35.42 17.87 24.65
CA ASP A 442 35.64 18.47 23.32
C ASP A 442 35.59 17.42 22.18
N TYR A 443 35.00 16.24 22.44
CA TYR A 443 34.88 15.19 21.43
C TYR A 443 34.05 15.66 20.24
N ASN A 444 34.69 15.66 19.06
CA ASN A 444 34.03 15.95 17.80
C ASN A 444 34.14 14.75 16.85
N PRO A 445 33.03 14.03 16.55
CA PRO A 445 33.03 12.90 15.62
C PRO A 445 33.60 13.19 14.23
N ASP A 446 33.61 14.44 13.78
CA ASP A 446 34.11 14.82 12.46
C ASP A 446 35.64 14.80 12.41
N ARG A 447 36.30 15.03 13.55
CA ARG A 447 37.76 15.14 13.70
C ARG A 447 38.38 13.94 14.41
N ASP A 448 37.68 13.41 15.42
CA ASP A 448 38.26 12.51 16.42
C ASP A 448 37.99 11.03 16.13
N ASP A 449 36.98 10.71 15.32
CA ASP A 449 36.69 9.35 14.85
C ASP A 449 37.46 9.01 13.57
N TYR A 450 37.53 7.72 13.27
CA TYR A 450 38.22 7.21 12.09
C TYR A 450 37.21 6.88 10.98
N TYR A 451 37.44 7.40 9.78
CA TYR A 451 36.63 7.13 8.59
C TYR A 451 37.51 6.51 7.51
N TYR A 452 37.21 5.27 7.13
CA TYR A 452 37.95 4.56 6.10
C TYR A 452 37.12 4.44 4.81
N PRO A 453 37.75 4.53 3.64
CA PRO A 453 37.09 4.29 2.36
C PRO A 453 36.96 2.78 2.08
N GLY A 454 35.84 2.40 1.49
CA GLY A 454 35.66 1.08 0.91
C GLY A 454 36.49 0.94 -0.36
N ILE A 455 36.75 -0.30 -0.76
CA ILE A 455 37.59 -0.62 -1.93
C ILE A 455 37.06 0.02 -3.21
N ASP A 456 35.74 0.17 -3.36
CA ASP A 456 35.12 0.80 -4.52
C ASP A 456 35.46 2.30 -4.64
N LEU A 457 35.62 3.00 -3.50
CA LEU A 457 36.07 4.40 -3.52
C LEU A 457 37.55 4.51 -3.85
N VAL A 458 38.38 3.60 -3.33
CA VAL A 458 39.82 3.55 -3.62
C VAL A 458 40.03 3.26 -5.12
N LEU A 459 39.27 2.33 -5.69
CA LEU A 459 39.27 2.05 -7.13
C LEU A 459 38.82 3.26 -7.96
N ALA A 460 37.74 3.93 -7.56
CA ALA A 460 37.27 5.12 -8.25
C ALA A 460 38.30 6.26 -8.18
N ALA A 461 38.92 6.47 -7.03
CA ALA A 461 39.97 7.46 -6.83
C ALA A 461 41.18 7.17 -7.73
N GLY A 462 41.63 5.92 -7.78
CA GLY A 462 42.70 5.48 -8.69
C GLY A 462 42.34 5.66 -10.16
N TYR A 463 41.10 5.34 -10.55
CA TYR A 463 40.62 5.51 -11.93
C TYR A 463 40.62 6.97 -12.37
N TYR A 464 40.13 7.86 -11.51
CA TYR A 464 40.11 9.30 -11.80
C TYR A 464 41.45 10.00 -11.53
N GLY A 465 42.39 9.36 -10.83
CA GLY A 465 43.69 9.93 -10.46
C GLY A 465 43.59 11.02 -9.39
N ILE A 466 42.71 10.84 -8.41
CA ILE A 466 42.49 11.76 -7.29
C ILE A 466 42.96 11.14 -5.96
N ASP A 467 43.28 11.97 -4.96
CA ASP A 467 43.76 11.52 -3.65
C ASP A 467 42.57 11.25 -2.71
N PRO A 468 42.35 10.00 -2.25
CA PRO A 468 41.20 9.67 -1.41
C PRO A 468 41.16 10.46 -0.10
N THR A 469 42.30 10.85 0.46
CA THR A 469 42.36 11.56 1.76
C THR A 469 42.01 13.05 1.67
N LYS A 470 42.21 13.66 0.49
CA LYS A 470 42.05 15.11 0.26
C LYS A 470 40.85 15.45 -0.61
N ASP A 471 40.64 14.68 -1.67
CA ASP A 471 39.67 14.99 -2.72
C ASP A 471 38.30 14.37 -2.44
N ILE A 472 38.20 13.43 -1.49
CA ILE A 472 36.93 12.84 -1.06
C ILE A 472 36.37 13.59 0.13
N GLU A 473 35.17 14.13 -0.03
CA GLU A 473 34.38 14.73 1.04
C GLU A 473 33.22 13.82 1.42
N VAL A 474 32.98 13.62 2.72
CA VAL A 474 31.83 12.86 3.24
C VAL A 474 30.94 13.78 4.05
N ASP A 475 29.66 13.89 3.69
CA ASP A 475 28.67 14.65 4.45
C ASP A 475 27.44 13.77 4.77
N PHE A 476 27.31 13.41 6.04
CA PHE A 476 26.21 12.57 6.52
C PHE A 476 24.87 13.30 6.69
N LEU A 477 24.86 14.65 6.70
CA LEU A 477 23.61 15.42 6.68
C LEU A 477 23.05 15.50 5.26
N ALA A 478 23.93 15.75 4.28
CA ALA A 478 23.56 15.70 2.86
C ALA A 478 23.29 14.27 2.39
N GLY A 479 23.87 13.27 3.06
CA GLY A 479 23.78 11.86 2.67
C GLY A 479 24.60 11.58 1.41
N THR A 480 25.81 12.13 1.33
CA THR A 480 26.64 12.08 0.12
C THR A 480 28.12 11.91 0.41
N VAL A 481 28.80 11.18 -0.47
CA VAL A 481 30.26 11.19 -0.65
C VAL A 481 30.56 11.92 -1.96
N THR A 482 31.39 12.95 -1.94
CA THR A 482 31.73 13.73 -3.13
C THR A 482 33.19 13.50 -3.51
N LEU A 483 33.42 13.00 -4.72
CA LEU A 483 34.74 12.96 -5.34
C LEU A 483 34.99 14.32 -6.01
N ASN A 484 35.98 15.06 -5.55
CA ASN A 484 36.32 16.40 -6.05
C ASN A 484 37.54 16.37 -6.99
N ASN A 485 37.78 17.50 -7.65
CA ASN A 485 39.02 17.76 -8.40
C ASN A 485 39.30 16.73 -9.50
N ILE A 486 38.27 16.14 -10.13
CA ILE A 486 38.46 15.13 -11.18
C ILE A 486 39.12 15.79 -12.40
N PRO A 487 40.30 15.33 -12.85
CA PRO A 487 41.02 15.97 -13.94
C PRO A 487 40.24 15.88 -15.27
N GLU A 488 40.43 16.87 -16.13
CA GLU A 488 39.99 16.82 -17.52
C GLU A 488 40.92 15.88 -18.30
N LYS A 489 40.53 14.60 -18.35
CA LYS A 489 41.24 13.55 -19.07
C LYS A 489 40.29 12.90 -20.06
N THR A 490 40.74 12.71 -21.29
CA THR A 490 40.03 11.96 -22.32
C THR A 490 40.74 10.65 -22.62
N TYR A 491 39.97 9.68 -23.09
CA TYR A 491 40.51 8.43 -23.63
C TYR A 491 39.80 8.09 -24.94
N LYS A 492 40.51 7.36 -25.80
CA LYS A 492 39.97 6.92 -27.07
C LYS A 492 39.28 5.58 -26.90
N LYS A 493 38.03 5.49 -27.35
CA LYS A 493 37.25 4.26 -27.39
C LYS A 493 36.82 3.97 -28.83
N LEU A 494 37.05 2.74 -29.29
CA LEU A 494 36.52 2.28 -30.56
C LEU A 494 35.02 2.00 -30.40
N ASP A 495 34.20 2.72 -31.16
CA ASP A 495 32.77 2.45 -31.25
C ASP A 495 32.56 1.22 -32.14
N MET A 496 32.05 0.13 -31.57
CA MET A 496 31.92 -1.14 -32.26
C MET A 496 30.80 -1.18 -33.31
N GLU A 497 29.89 -0.19 -33.31
CA GLU A 497 28.82 -0.09 -34.32
C GLU A 497 29.28 0.70 -35.54
N THR A 498 30.04 1.77 -35.32
CA THR A 498 30.52 2.67 -36.38
C THR A 498 31.95 2.40 -36.82
N PHE A 499 32.72 1.62 -36.05
CA PHE A 499 34.16 1.40 -36.20
C PHE A 499 35.01 2.68 -36.16
N GLU A 500 34.47 3.76 -35.59
CA GLU A 500 35.17 5.03 -35.41
C GLU A 500 35.79 5.13 -34.01
N GLU A 501 37.00 5.69 -33.90
CA GLU A 501 37.57 6.07 -32.61
C GLU A 501 36.90 7.36 -32.12
N LYS A 502 36.15 7.26 -31.02
CA LYS A 502 35.59 8.41 -30.32
C LYS A 502 36.45 8.77 -29.13
N GLU A 503 36.76 10.06 -29.01
CA GLU A 503 37.41 10.61 -27.83
C GLU A 503 36.34 10.93 -26.79
N LEU A 504 36.40 10.24 -25.64
CA LEU A 504 35.42 10.35 -24.57
C LEU A 504 36.09 10.92 -23.31
N ASP A 505 35.34 11.72 -22.55
CA ASP A 505 35.76 12.14 -21.22
C ASP A 505 35.85 10.92 -20.28
N ILE A 506 36.80 10.96 -19.34
CA ILE A 506 36.91 9.94 -18.30
C ILE A 506 35.66 9.83 -17.42
N MET A 507 34.93 10.95 -17.25
CA MET A 507 33.62 11.01 -16.60
C MET A 507 32.51 10.62 -17.58
N ALA A 508 31.64 9.68 -17.17
CA ALA A 508 30.48 9.30 -17.99
C ALA A 508 29.47 10.45 -18.20
N LYS A 509 29.28 11.33 -17.19
CA LYS A 509 28.44 12.53 -17.29
C LYS A 509 29.24 13.75 -16.77
N PRO A 510 30.13 14.33 -17.59
CA PRO A 510 30.98 15.44 -17.16
C PRO A 510 30.14 16.66 -16.73
N ASN A 511 30.58 17.35 -15.69
CA ASN A 511 29.92 18.55 -15.17
C ASN A 511 30.93 19.67 -14.88
N ALA A 512 30.42 20.90 -14.73
CA ALA A 512 31.26 22.11 -14.61
C ALA A 512 32.17 22.11 -13.38
N ASN A 513 31.80 21.43 -12.30
CA ASN A 513 32.58 21.37 -11.06
C ASN A 513 33.58 20.21 -11.05
N ARG A 514 33.56 19.33 -12.07
CA ARG A 514 34.34 18.08 -12.12
C ARG A 514 34.21 17.25 -10.83
N GLN A 515 32.96 17.10 -10.37
CA GLN A 515 32.62 16.39 -9.13
C GLN A 515 31.71 15.20 -9.39
N ILE A 516 31.85 14.12 -8.63
CA ILE A 516 30.88 13.02 -8.60
C ILE A 516 30.27 12.94 -7.21
N VAL A 517 28.95 13.04 -7.13
CA VAL A 517 28.20 12.96 -5.88
C VAL A 517 27.59 11.57 -5.77
N ILE A 518 28.10 10.79 -4.82
CA ILE A 518 27.68 9.42 -4.52
C ILE A 518 26.68 9.48 -3.35
N PRO A 519 25.40 9.09 -3.53
CA PRO A 519 24.44 9.07 -2.44
C PRO A 519 24.75 7.92 -1.45
N ILE A 520 24.73 8.22 -0.15
CA ILE A 520 24.96 7.27 0.93
C ILE A 520 23.89 7.35 2.02
N ASP A 521 23.69 6.26 2.75
CA ASP A 521 22.86 6.23 3.97
C ASP A 521 23.65 6.59 5.24
N GLU A 522 22.97 6.54 6.40
CA GLU A 522 23.59 6.83 7.71
C GLU A 522 24.72 5.85 8.09
N TYR A 523 24.82 4.70 7.43
CA TYR A 523 25.89 3.69 7.63
C TYR A 523 27.03 3.84 6.63
N GLY A 524 26.99 4.85 5.75
CA GLY A 524 27.98 5.06 4.69
C GLY A 524 27.82 4.08 3.52
N ARG A 525 26.61 3.52 3.31
CA ARG A 525 26.33 2.57 2.23
C ARG A 525 25.73 3.24 1.01
N MET A 526 26.24 2.89 -0.16
CA MET A 526 25.72 3.32 -1.47
C MET A 526 24.77 2.25 -2.01
N ASN A 527 23.63 2.66 -2.58
CA ASN A 527 22.78 1.76 -3.38
C ASN A 527 23.48 1.44 -4.71
N ILE A 528 23.61 0.16 -5.01
CA ILE A 528 24.17 -0.31 -6.27
C ILE A 528 23.08 -0.31 -7.34
N ASN A 529 23.43 0.18 -8.53
CA ASN A 529 22.60 0.05 -9.70
C ASN A 529 23.07 -1.13 -10.56
N PHE A 530 22.41 -2.28 -10.37
CA PHE A 530 22.72 -3.53 -11.06
C PHE A 530 22.25 -3.51 -12.53
N ARG A 531 22.86 -2.69 -13.39
CA ARG A 531 22.63 -2.71 -14.84
C ARG A 531 23.14 -4.02 -15.42
N GLY A 532 22.35 -4.76 -16.19
CA GLY A 532 22.74 -6.08 -16.66
C GLY A 532 22.16 -7.19 -15.79
N GLY A 533 22.95 -8.20 -15.45
CA GLY A 533 22.49 -9.49 -14.96
C GLY A 533 23.65 -10.27 -14.33
N ARG A 534 23.37 -11.45 -13.79
CA ARG A 534 24.44 -12.30 -13.25
C ARG A 534 25.47 -12.62 -14.35
N TYR A 535 26.77 -12.61 -14.04
CA TYR A 535 27.85 -12.93 -14.99
C TYR A 535 28.01 -11.97 -16.18
N CYS A 536 27.56 -10.72 -16.09
CA CYS A 536 27.68 -9.77 -17.21
C CYS A 536 29.07 -9.15 -17.38
N PHE A 537 29.94 -9.22 -16.37
CA PHE A 537 31.31 -8.75 -16.49
C PHE A 537 32.16 -9.81 -17.19
N ARG A 538 33.14 -9.36 -17.98
CA ARG A 538 34.05 -10.29 -18.67
C ARG A 538 34.82 -11.11 -17.64
N TYR A 539 35.05 -12.36 -17.98
CA TYR A 539 35.65 -13.32 -17.08
C TYR A 539 36.87 -13.98 -17.73
N ARG A 540 37.94 -14.12 -16.94
CA ARG A 540 39.11 -14.93 -17.30
C ARG A 540 39.64 -15.66 -16.07
N GLU A 541 40.15 -16.87 -16.27
CA GLU A 541 40.85 -17.59 -15.21
C GLU A 541 42.21 -16.96 -14.92
N ILE A 542 42.59 -16.88 -13.65
CA ILE A 542 43.90 -16.34 -13.26
C ILE A 542 45.07 -17.04 -13.94
N LEU A 543 44.99 -18.37 -14.08
CA LEU A 543 46.04 -19.18 -14.71
C LEU A 543 46.23 -18.81 -16.19
N GLU A 544 45.14 -18.50 -16.90
CA GLU A 544 45.23 -18.08 -18.31
C GLU A 544 45.96 -16.76 -18.48
N VAL A 545 45.81 -15.83 -17.53
CA VAL A 545 46.54 -14.56 -17.57
C VAL A 545 48.02 -14.78 -17.25
N THR A 546 48.33 -15.67 -16.30
CA THR A 546 49.74 -15.97 -15.95
C THR A 546 50.51 -16.70 -17.05
N GLU A 547 49.80 -17.38 -17.96
CA GLU A 547 50.38 -18.03 -19.15
C GLU A 547 50.73 -17.03 -20.27
N MET A 548 50.11 -15.84 -20.28
CA MET A 548 50.40 -14.80 -21.26
C MET A 548 51.83 -14.27 -21.11
N THR A 549 52.42 -13.80 -22.20
CA THR A 549 53.62 -12.96 -22.15
C THR A 549 53.29 -11.59 -21.54
N PRO A 550 54.26 -10.90 -20.91
CA PRO A 550 54.04 -9.54 -20.41
C PRO A 550 53.51 -8.59 -21.49
N GLU A 551 53.97 -8.73 -22.74
CA GLU A 551 53.53 -7.91 -23.86
C GLU A 551 52.07 -8.17 -24.24
N GLU A 552 51.64 -9.44 -24.25
CA GLU A 552 50.24 -9.82 -24.52
C GLU A 552 49.29 -9.35 -23.41
N ALA A 553 49.65 -9.61 -22.15
CA ALA A 553 48.87 -9.18 -21.00
C ALA A 553 48.79 -7.64 -20.93
N GLY A 554 49.91 -6.96 -21.16
CA GLY A 554 49.98 -5.49 -21.21
C GLY A 554 49.10 -4.88 -22.29
N ALA A 555 49.13 -5.44 -23.50
CA ALA A 555 48.29 -4.97 -24.59
C ALA A 555 46.79 -5.19 -24.31
N TYR A 556 46.43 -6.34 -23.71
CA TYR A 556 45.03 -6.70 -23.47
C TYR A 556 44.40 -5.96 -22.27
N TYR A 557 45.16 -5.73 -21.20
CA TYR A 557 44.66 -5.07 -19.99
C TYR A 557 44.85 -3.55 -19.96
N ARG A 558 45.40 -2.95 -21.03
CA ARG A 558 45.49 -1.50 -21.16
C ARG A 558 44.12 -0.83 -20.97
N ASN A 559 44.08 0.24 -20.17
CA ASN A 559 42.87 0.98 -19.81
C ASN A 559 41.75 0.14 -19.15
N LYS A 560 42.08 -1.00 -18.52
CA LYS A 560 41.08 -1.84 -17.82
C LYS A 560 41.22 -1.79 -16.30
N ILE A 561 40.14 -2.15 -15.62
CA ILE A 561 40.07 -2.47 -14.20
C ILE A 561 39.91 -3.99 -14.09
N ALA A 562 40.97 -4.66 -13.62
CA ALA A 562 41.01 -6.10 -13.40
C ALA A 562 40.75 -6.41 -11.93
N LEU A 563 39.66 -7.13 -11.67
CA LEU A 563 39.23 -7.53 -10.33
C LEU A 563 39.64 -9.00 -10.10
N VAL A 564 40.69 -9.23 -9.33
CA VAL A 564 41.25 -10.55 -9.05
C VAL A 564 40.64 -11.08 -7.76
N ALA A 565 39.82 -12.12 -7.85
CA ALA A 565 39.06 -12.63 -6.71
C ALA A 565 38.70 -14.10 -6.85
N MET A 566 38.23 -14.71 -5.76
CA MET A 566 37.61 -16.02 -5.80
C MET A 566 36.28 -15.95 -6.55
N TYR A 567 36.13 -16.75 -7.61
CA TYR A 567 34.99 -16.68 -8.52
C TYR A 567 34.63 -18.07 -9.01
N TYR A 568 33.38 -18.50 -8.78
CA TYR A 568 32.85 -19.76 -9.31
C TYR A 568 33.65 -21.02 -8.86
N ALA A 569 33.73 -21.26 -7.57
CA ALA A 569 34.24 -22.51 -6.99
C ALA A 569 33.11 -23.18 -6.19
N THR A 570 32.95 -24.50 -6.24
CA THR A 570 32.00 -25.25 -5.39
C THR A 570 32.79 -26.08 -4.39
N GLY A 571 32.76 -25.70 -3.10
CA GLY A 571 33.49 -26.38 -2.02
C GLY A 571 34.60 -25.53 -1.39
N VAL A 572 34.99 -25.90 -0.16
CA VAL A 572 35.91 -25.23 0.79
C VAL A 572 36.40 -23.83 0.38
N GLY A 573 35.67 -22.78 0.80
CA GLY A 573 36.08 -21.37 0.61
C GLY A 573 34.98 -20.53 -0.02
N THR A 574 34.47 -20.92 -1.18
CA THR A 574 33.48 -20.14 -1.95
C THR A 574 32.09 -20.07 -1.35
N ALA A 575 31.68 -21.06 -0.56
CA ALA A 575 30.43 -20.93 0.19
C ALA A 575 30.46 -19.78 1.21
N LYS A 576 31.64 -19.22 1.51
CA LYS A 576 31.80 -18.10 2.47
C LYS A 576 31.71 -16.71 1.85
N ASP A 577 31.90 -16.57 0.53
CA ASP A 577 31.94 -15.26 -0.16
C ASP A 577 30.84 -15.11 -1.23
N MET A 578 29.76 -15.88 -1.09
CA MET A 578 28.55 -15.73 -1.89
C MET A 578 27.53 -14.90 -1.12
N HIS A 579 27.05 -13.85 -1.76
CA HIS A 579 26.07 -12.92 -1.22
C HIS A 579 24.82 -12.91 -2.10
N LEU A 580 23.65 -12.89 -1.47
CA LEU A 580 22.39 -12.83 -2.21
C LEU A 580 22.21 -11.41 -2.77
N GLY A 581 22.28 -11.24 -4.09
CA GLY A 581 21.99 -10.00 -4.80
C GLY A 581 20.62 -10.03 -5.52
N PRO A 582 20.26 -8.98 -6.28
CA PRO A 582 18.97 -8.92 -6.99
C PRO A 582 18.75 -10.04 -8.01
N TYR A 583 19.84 -10.62 -8.53
CA TYR A 583 19.81 -11.72 -9.51
C TYR A 583 19.98 -13.11 -8.89
N GLY A 584 19.92 -13.22 -7.55
CA GLY A 584 20.20 -14.44 -6.80
C GLY A 584 21.60 -14.43 -6.19
N ASP A 585 22.15 -15.60 -5.89
CA ASP A 585 23.48 -15.72 -5.29
C ASP A 585 24.56 -15.19 -6.24
N MET A 586 25.34 -14.22 -5.79
CA MET A 586 26.41 -13.57 -6.55
C MET A 586 27.70 -13.58 -5.73
N ALA A 587 28.86 -13.63 -6.39
CA ALA A 587 30.13 -13.55 -5.67
C ALA A 587 30.29 -12.15 -5.03
N GLY A 588 31.05 -12.05 -3.95
CA GLY A 588 31.35 -10.76 -3.31
C GLY A 588 31.92 -9.76 -4.30
N ILE A 589 32.93 -10.20 -5.06
CA ILE A 589 33.53 -9.39 -6.12
C ILE A 589 32.54 -8.92 -7.20
N GLU A 590 31.43 -9.62 -7.47
CA GLU A 590 30.42 -9.15 -8.42
C GLU A 590 29.68 -7.92 -7.87
N HIS A 591 29.46 -7.85 -6.56
CA HIS A 591 28.85 -6.67 -5.95
C HIS A 591 29.79 -5.46 -6.06
N HIS A 592 31.08 -5.66 -5.84
CA HIS A 592 32.10 -4.61 -6.04
C HIS A 592 32.23 -4.21 -7.51
N ALA A 593 32.21 -5.16 -8.44
CA ALA A 593 32.16 -4.88 -9.88
C ALA A 593 30.94 -4.01 -10.24
N TYR A 594 29.77 -4.29 -9.66
CA TYR A 594 28.59 -3.47 -9.85
C TYR A 594 28.65 -2.11 -9.12
N ALA A 595 29.29 -2.03 -7.95
CA ALA A 595 29.49 -0.79 -7.22
C ALA A 595 30.41 0.16 -7.99
N ILE A 596 31.57 -0.30 -8.46
CA ILE A 596 32.46 0.51 -9.29
C ILE A 596 31.82 0.85 -10.64
N ASN A 597 31.09 -0.09 -11.28
CA ASN A 597 30.29 0.20 -12.48
C ASN A 597 29.27 1.33 -12.25
N THR A 598 28.60 1.33 -11.09
CA THR A 598 27.64 2.38 -10.70
C THR A 598 28.33 3.74 -10.57
N ILE A 599 29.47 3.81 -9.88
CA ILE A 599 30.24 5.05 -9.66
C ILE A 599 30.78 5.60 -10.98
N LEU A 600 31.40 4.75 -11.80
CA LEU A 600 32.04 5.17 -13.05
C LEU A 600 31.04 5.55 -14.14
N ASN A 601 29.86 4.91 -14.20
CA ASN A 601 28.78 5.31 -15.10
C ASN A 601 27.96 6.50 -14.57
N GLN A 602 28.17 6.90 -13.31
CA GLN A 602 27.40 7.97 -12.65
C GLN A 602 25.89 7.72 -12.77
N ASP A 603 25.49 6.45 -12.61
CA ASP A 603 24.10 5.96 -12.71
C ASP A 603 23.68 5.35 -11.38
N PHE A 604 23.49 6.19 -10.37
CA PHE A 604 23.18 5.76 -9.01
C PHE A 604 21.72 5.32 -8.87
N ALA A 605 21.48 4.28 -8.06
CA ALA A 605 20.14 3.87 -7.70
C ALA A 605 19.61 4.76 -6.56
N HIS A 606 18.59 5.55 -6.85
CA HIS A 606 17.98 6.46 -5.88
C HIS A 606 16.72 5.86 -5.28
N THR A 607 16.56 5.98 -3.97
CA THR A 607 15.30 5.69 -3.29
C THR A 607 14.49 6.98 -3.15
N ALA A 608 13.18 6.88 -3.40
CA ALA A 608 12.31 8.04 -3.32
C ALA A 608 12.23 8.56 -1.88
N PRO A 609 12.41 9.88 -1.66
CA PRO A 609 12.21 10.51 -0.38
C PRO A 609 10.83 10.18 0.18
N PRO A 610 10.67 10.04 1.51
CA PRO A 610 9.38 9.74 2.12
C PRO A 610 8.26 10.67 1.63
N LEU A 611 8.53 11.97 1.48
CA LEU A 611 7.54 12.92 0.99
C LEU A 611 6.98 12.55 -0.39
N VAL A 612 7.82 12.08 -1.32
CA VAL A 612 7.37 11.66 -2.65
C VAL A 612 6.44 10.45 -2.54
N ASN A 613 6.81 9.45 -1.74
CA ASN A 613 5.98 8.27 -1.50
C ASN A 613 4.62 8.64 -0.87
N LEU A 614 4.60 9.59 0.09
CA LEU A 614 3.37 10.09 0.68
C LEU A 614 2.47 10.78 -0.35
N MET A 615 3.06 11.61 -1.21
CA MET A 615 2.33 12.33 -2.26
C MET A 615 1.77 11.36 -3.32
N LEU A 616 2.48 10.27 -3.64
CA LEU A 616 1.96 9.21 -4.51
C LEU A 616 0.74 8.51 -3.91
N LEU A 617 0.81 8.12 -2.63
CA LEU A 617 -0.32 7.49 -1.92
C LEU A 617 -1.52 8.41 -1.86
N LEU A 618 -1.32 9.66 -1.42
CA LEU A 618 -2.39 10.66 -1.35
C LEU A 618 -2.96 10.97 -2.75
N GLY A 619 -2.10 11.14 -3.75
CA GLY A 619 -2.51 11.44 -5.12
C GLY A 619 -3.40 10.34 -5.70
N ILE A 620 -2.95 9.08 -5.63
CA ILE A 620 -3.72 7.93 -6.12
C ILE A 620 -5.04 7.77 -5.34
N GLY A 621 -4.99 7.82 -4.01
CA GLY A 621 -6.20 7.64 -3.22
C GLY A 621 -7.21 8.78 -3.37
N LEU A 622 -6.77 10.02 -3.57
CA LEU A 622 -7.65 11.15 -3.87
C LEU A 622 -8.25 11.06 -5.28
N ILE A 623 -7.45 10.68 -6.29
CA ILE A 623 -7.96 10.44 -7.66
C ILE A 623 -9.09 9.41 -7.61
N MET A 624 -8.86 8.28 -6.92
CA MET A 624 -9.88 7.24 -6.74
C MET A 624 -11.10 7.76 -5.95
N GLY A 625 -10.89 8.46 -4.85
CA GLY A 625 -11.97 9.05 -4.05
C GLY A 625 -12.81 10.07 -4.81
N LEU A 626 -12.22 10.75 -5.80
CA LEU A 626 -12.91 11.69 -6.68
C LEU A 626 -13.74 10.98 -7.75
N TYR A 627 -13.20 10.03 -8.52
CA TYR A 627 -13.97 9.47 -9.63
C TYR A 627 -14.95 8.36 -9.19
N GLN A 628 -14.60 7.52 -8.20
CA GLN A 628 -15.38 6.32 -7.87
C GLN A 628 -16.85 6.60 -7.51
N PRO A 629 -17.18 7.66 -6.74
CA PRO A 629 -18.57 8.07 -6.49
C PRO A 629 -19.37 8.43 -7.74
N ARG A 630 -18.69 8.81 -8.83
CA ARG A 630 -19.28 9.42 -10.03
C ARG A 630 -19.53 8.42 -11.16
N VAL A 631 -19.09 7.17 -11.01
CA VAL A 631 -19.19 6.16 -12.06
C VAL A 631 -19.95 4.90 -11.58
N PRO A 632 -20.57 4.13 -12.48
CA PRO A 632 -21.11 2.82 -12.16
C PRO A 632 -20.03 1.87 -11.62
N THR A 633 -20.42 0.89 -10.79
CA THR A 633 -19.46 -0.03 -10.15
C THR A 633 -18.58 -0.76 -11.16
N GLY A 634 -19.15 -1.26 -12.27
CA GLY A 634 -18.36 -1.90 -13.34
C GLY A 634 -17.31 -0.99 -13.97
N MET A 635 -17.64 0.29 -14.19
CA MET A 635 -16.69 1.26 -14.75
C MET A 635 -15.63 1.69 -13.72
N SER A 636 -15.97 1.68 -12.42
CA SER A 636 -15.01 1.90 -11.34
C SER A 636 -13.89 0.85 -11.34
N PHE A 637 -14.22 -0.42 -11.56
CA PHE A 637 -13.25 -1.52 -11.70
C PHE A 637 -12.32 -1.31 -12.90
N VAL A 638 -12.88 -1.02 -14.08
CA VAL A 638 -12.09 -0.79 -15.29
C VAL A 638 -11.12 0.38 -15.11
N LEU A 639 -11.61 1.51 -14.58
CA LEU A 639 -10.77 2.69 -14.39
C LEU A 639 -9.69 2.48 -13.31
N ALA A 640 -10.01 1.76 -12.24
CA ALA A 640 -9.01 1.36 -11.24
C ALA A 640 -7.91 0.49 -11.87
N GLY A 641 -8.28 -0.49 -12.70
CA GLY A 641 -7.31 -1.32 -13.43
C GLY A 641 -6.44 -0.52 -14.39
N VAL A 642 -7.01 0.43 -15.13
CA VAL A 642 -6.25 1.32 -16.03
C VAL A 642 -5.25 2.18 -15.23
N ILE A 643 -5.67 2.76 -14.10
CA ILE A 643 -4.77 3.54 -13.23
C ILE A 643 -3.66 2.65 -12.66
N ALA A 644 -3.96 1.43 -12.23
CA ALA A 644 -2.98 0.45 -11.74
C ALA A 644 -1.92 0.11 -12.80
N ILE A 645 -2.36 -0.15 -14.04
CA ILE A 645 -1.48 -0.47 -15.17
C ILE A 645 -0.62 0.73 -15.52
N LEU A 646 -1.22 1.92 -15.70
CA LEU A 646 -0.47 3.14 -16.02
C LEU A 646 0.56 3.45 -14.94
N PHE A 647 0.18 3.37 -13.67
CA PHE A 647 1.09 3.57 -12.54
C PHE A 647 2.24 2.56 -12.59
N SER A 648 1.96 1.27 -12.82
CA SER A 648 2.97 0.22 -12.88
C SER A 648 3.92 0.42 -14.07
N VAL A 649 3.40 0.75 -15.26
CA VAL A 649 4.21 1.02 -16.46
C VAL A 649 5.13 2.21 -16.25
N ILE A 650 4.60 3.32 -15.73
CA ILE A 650 5.40 4.51 -15.40
C ILE A 650 6.46 4.16 -14.35
N SER A 651 6.09 3.40 -13.32
CA SER A 651 7.01 3.03 -12.24
C SER A 651 8.14 2.11 -12.69
N LEU A 652 7.87 1.20 -13.63
CA LEU A 652 8.83 0.19 -14.06
C LEU A 652 9.71 0.69 -15.21
N LEU A 653 9.11 1.29 -16.24
CA LEU A 653 9.84 1.72 -17.44
C LEU A 653 10.46 3.11 -17.31
N VAL A 654 9.74 4.05 -16.69
CA VAL A 654 10.19 5.45 -16.65
C VAL A 654 11.01 5.69 -15.38
N THR A 655 10.43 5.51 -14.20
CA THR A 655 11.14 5.86 -12.96
C THR A 655 12.25 4.86 -12.64
N PHE A 656 11.96 3.56 -12.66
CA PHE A 656 12.97 2.54 -12.35
C PHE A 656 13.99 2.39 -13.47
N ASP A 657 13.59 1.97 -14.67
CA ASP A 657 14.57 1.62 -15.69
C ASP A 657 15.34 2.84 -16.23
N PHE A 658 14.63 3.90 -16.62
CA PHE A 658 15.25 5.08 -17.22
C PHE A 658 15.90 6.03 -16.20
N PHE A 659 15.22 6.36 -15.10
CA PHE A 659 15.73 7.32 -14.09
C PHE A 659 16.44 6.67 -12.89
N SER A 660 16.54 5.34 -12.81
CA SER A 660 17.16 4.62 -11.68
C SER A 660 16.55 4.99 -10.33
N TYR A 661 15.26 5.29 -10.31
CA TYR A 661 14.52 5.78 -9.16
C TYR A 661 13.51 4.74 -8.66
N ASN A 662 13.69 4.29 -7.42
CA ASN A 662 12.84 3.32 -6.75
C ASN A 662 11.87 4.01 -5.78
N HIS A 663 10.57 3.93 -6.08
CA HIS A 663 9.48 4.31 -5.18
C HIS A 663 8.58 3.11 -4.88
N ILE A 664 7.65 3.31 -3.94
CA ILE A 664 6.71 2.27 -3.49
C ILE A 664 5.75 1.85 -4.62
N LEU A 665 5.80 0.58 -5.01
CA LEU A 665 4.96 0.05 -6.10
C LEU A 665 3.83 -0.82 -5.54
N PRO A 666 4.10 -2.01 -4.99
CA PRO A 666 3.06 -2.89 -4.48
C PRO A 666 2.22 -2.25 -3.36
N THR A 667 2.79 -1.39 -2.51
CA THR A 667 1.99 -0.67 -1.49
C THR A 667 0.88 0.16 -2.12
N VAL A 668 1.18 0.85 -3.23
CA VAL A 668 0.18 1.65 -3.96
C VAL A 668 -0.88 0.75 -4.58
N LEU A 669 -0.49 -0.40 -5.16
CA LEU A 669 -1.45 -1.35 -5.74
C LEU A 669 -2.37 -1.96 -4.68
N ILE A 670 -1.85 -2.29 -3.49
CA ILE A 670 -2.66 -2.78 -2.37
C ILE A 670 -3.61 -1.69 -1.88
N LEU A 671 -3.15 -0.44 -1.77
CA LEU A 671 -4.03 0.71 -1.45
C LEU A 671 -5.18 0.80 -2.45
N GLN A 672 -4.89 0.75 -3.76
CA GLN A 672 -5.93 0.81 -4.79
C GLN A 672 -6.95 -0.33 -4.64
N PHE A 673 -6.48 -1.56 -4.40
CA PHE A 673 -7.35 -2.71 -4.19
C PHE A 673 -8.23 -2.55 -2.94
N VAL A 674 -7.63 -2.17 -1.80
CA VAL A 674 -8.38 -1.97 -0.55
C VAL A 674 -9.38 -0.83 -0.68
N GLN A 675 -9.01 0.25 -1.38
CA GLN A 675 -9.92 1.36 -1.61
C GLN A 675 -11.09 0.98 -2.52
N LEU A 676 -10.84 0.18 -3.56
CA LEU A 676 -11.90 -0.38 -4.41
C LEU A 676 -12.89 -1.22 -3.59
N VAL A 677 -12.40 -2.12 -2.74
CA VAL A 677 -13.24 -2.94 -1.84
C VAL A 677 -14.00 -2.07 -0.84
N ALA A 678 -13.32 -1.12 -0.20
CA ALA A 678 -13.93 -0.20 0.77
C ALA A 678 -15.03 0.64 0.13
N PHE A 679 -14.84 1.09 -1.12
CA PHE A 679 -15.83 1.86 -1.85
C PHE A 679 -17.05 1.01 -2.24
N ILE A 680 -16.86 -0.25 -2.65
CA ILE A 680 -17.95 -1.18 -2.90
C ILE A 680 -18.77 -1.43 -1.63
N GLY A 681 -18.09 -1.67 -0.50
CA GLY A 681 -18.74 -1.80 0.80
C GLY A 681 -19.53 -0.55 1.20
N PHE A 682 -18.95 0.65 0.99
CA PHE A 682 -19.62 1.92 1.24
C PHE A 682 -20.89 2.08 0.37
N ARG A 683 -20.82 1.72 -0.91
CA ARG A 683 -22.00 1.73 -1.80
C ARG A 683 -23.07 0.75 -1.37
N ALA A 684 -22.71 -0.50 -1.08
CA ALA A 684 -23.66 -1.52 -0.66
C ALA A 684 -24.43 -1.08 0.60
N LEU A 685 -23.72 -0.52 1.58
CA LEU A 685 -24.33 -0.01 2.82
C LEU A 685 -25.27 1.19 2.56
N THR A 686 -24.90 2.09 1.65
CA THR A 686 -25.71 3.28 1.35
C THR A 686 -26.91 2.99 0.45
N GLU A 687 -26.82 2.04 -0.47
CA GLU A 687 -27.94 1.59 -1.30
C GLU A 687 -28.98 0.80 -0.49
N GLU A 688 -28.56 -0.10 0.41
CA GLU A 688 -29.46 -0.84 1.28
C GLU A 688 -30.34 0.05 2.17
N GLU A 689 -29.76 1.12 2.73
CA GLU A 689 -30.49 2.07 3.57
C GLU A 689 -31.63 2.74 2.79
N ASN A 690 -31.39 3.11 1.53
CA ASN A 690 -32.39 3.72 0.66
C ASN A 690 -33.52 2.74 0.30
N VAL A 691 -33.17 1.50 -0.06
CA VAL A 691 -34.16 0.45 -0.40
C VAL A 691 -35.03 0.10 0.82
N LYS A 692 -34.44 -0.07 2.00
CA LYS A 692 -35.18 -0.34 3.25
C LYS A 692 -36.10 0.81 3.63
N PHE A 693 -35.65 2.06 3.45
CA PHE A 693 -36.47 3.24 3.72
C PHE A 693 -37.70 3.32 2.80
N ILE A 694 -37.51 3.10 1.50
CA ILE A 694 -38.62 3.08 0.52
C ILE A 694 -39.58 1.95 0.87
N ARG A 695 -39.09 0.72 1.05
CA ARG A 695 -39.93 -0.45 1.37
C ARG A 695 -40.77 -0.23 2.64
N THR A 696 -40.16 0.24 3.72
CA THR A 696 -40.84 0.41 5.02
C THR A 696 -41.85 1.56 5.04
N THR A 697 -41.57 2.64 4.29
CA THR A 697 -42.46 3.80 4.22
C THR A 697 -43.69 3.49 3.39
N PHE A 698 -43.52 2.88 2.21
CA PHE A 698 -44.62 2.65 1.26
C PHE A 698 -45.45 1.41 1.57
N SER A 699 -44.90 0.38 2.24
CA SER A 699 -45.67 -0.82 2.63
C SER A 699 -46.83 -0.55 3.59
N LYS A 700 -46.94 0.67 4.15
CA LYS A 700 -48.04 1.08 5.02
C LYS A 700 -49.23 1.68 4.25
N PHE A 701 -49.06 1.99 2.97
CA PHE A 701 -50.03 2.76 2.19
C PHE A 701 -50.44 2.10 0.86
N VAL A 702 -49.67 1.11 0.38
CA VAL A 702 -49.90 0.40 -0.88
C VAL A 702 -49.61 -1.10 -0.75
N SER A 703 -50.18 -1.92 -1.64
CA SER A 703 -49.98 -3.37 -1.65
C SER A 703 -48.54 -3.77 -2.00
N HIS A 704 -48.15 -5.01 -1.70
CA HIS A 704 -46.79 -5.52 -1.94
C HIS A 704 -46.36 -5.37 -3.40
N ASP A 705 -47.23 -5.74 -4.34
CA ASP A 705 -46.99 -5.62 -5.78
C ASP A 705 -46.66 -4.18 -6.19
N VAL A 706 -47.34 -3.20 -5.58
CA VAL A 706 -47.12 -1.77 -5.83
C VAL A 706 -45.80 -1.29 -5.20
N VAL A 707 -45.42 -1.80 -4.03
CA VAL A 707 -44.10 -1.52 -3.43
C VAL A 707 -42.97 -2.03 -4.31
N GLU A 708 -43.09 -3.25 -4.84
CA GLU A 708 -42.07 -3.82 -5.73
C GLU A 708 -41.99 -3.07 -7.07
N GLU A 709 -43.11 -2.64 -7.63
CA GLU A 709 -43.13 -1.79 -8.83
C GLU A 709 -42.51 -0.40 -8.59
N LEU A 710 -42.76 0.21 -7.42
CA LEU A 710 -42.14 1.47 -7.01
C LEU A 710 -40.62 1.34 -6.80
N LEU A 711 -40.16 0.20 -6.26
CA LEU A 711 -38.73 -0.12 -6.14
C LEU A 711 -38.07 -0.32 -7.51
N ALA A 712 -38.79 -0.88 -8.48
CA ALA A 712 -38.32 -1.04 -9.84
C ALA A 712 -38.23 0.30 -10.61
N ASN A 713 -39.09 1.28 -10.30
CA ASN A 713 -39.10 2.60 -10.95
C ASN A 713 -39.12 3.79 -9.95
N PRO A 714 -38.01 4.08 -9.25
CA PRO A 714 -37.95 5.13 -8.22
C PRO A 714 -38.23 6.55 -8.74
N GLU A 715 -37.97 6.81 -10.02
CA GLU A 715 -38.15 8.13 -10.64
C GLU A 715 -39.62 8.58 -10.73
N ALA A 716 -40.58 7.63 -10.65
CA ALA A 716 -42.02 7.90 -10.63
C ALA A 716 -42.49 8.69 -9.38
N ILE A 717 -41.61 8.86 -8.39
CA ILE A 717 -41.87 9.50 -7.09
C ILE A 717 -41.28 10.93 -7.03
N SER A 718 -40.69 11.44 -8.12
CA SER A 718 -40.11 12.79 -8.15
C SER A 718 -41.17 13.91 -7.97
N LEU A 719 -40.70 15.10 -7.57
CA LEU A 719 -41.53 16.26 -7.21
C LEU A 719 -42.31 16.77 -8.44
N GLY A 720 -43.62 16.90 -8.31
CA GLY A 720 -44.52 17.12 -9.44
C GLY A 720 -45.59 16.04 -9.51
N GLY A 721 -46.42 16.06 -10.55
CA GLY A 721 -47.43 15.05 -10.77
C GLY A 721 -47.65 14.79 -12.24
N SER A 722 -48.09 13.58 -12.56
CA SER A 722 -48.47 13.20 -13.92
C SER A 722 -49.99 13.18 -14.02
N LYS A 723 -50.51 13.66 -15.16
CA LYS A 723 -51.95 13.58 -15.44
C LYS A 723 -52.28 12.13 -15.79
N LYS A 724 -53.01 11.46 -14.91
CA LYS A 724 -53.43 10.06 -15.06
C LYS A 724 -54.94 9.97 -14.96
N GLU A 725 -55.50 9.00 -15.66
CA GLU A 725 -56.88 8.60 -15.41
C GLU A 725 -56.91 7.67 -14.20
N ILE A 726 -57.77 7.99 -13.23
CA ILE A 726 -57.86 7.26 -11.97
C ILE A 726 -59.32 7.09 -11.56
N SER A 727 -59.56 6.14 -10.66
CA SER A 727 -60.82 6.05 -9.92
C SER A 727 -60.60 6.50 -8.49
N VAL A 728 -61.33 7.52 -8.07
CA VAL A 728 -61.29 8.06 -6.71
C VAL A 728 -62.43 7.48 -5.90
N PHE A 729 -62.16 7.22 -4.63
CA PHE A 729 -63.08 6.63 -3.68
C PHE A 729 -63.11 7.48 -2.42
N PHE A 730 -64.31 7.74 -1.94
CA PHE A 730 -64.55 8.36 -0.65
C PHE A 730 -65.56 7.52 0.12
N SER A 731 -65.25 7.21 1.38
CA SER A 731 -66.23 6.67 2.33
C SER A 731 -66.33 7.56 3.56
N ASP A 732 -67.52 7.70 4.12
CA ASP A 732 -67.76 8.48 5.35
C ASP A 732 -68.73 7.74 6.28
N VAL A 733 -68.54 7.89 7.60
CA VAL A 733 -69.39 7.23 8.59
C VAL A 733 -70.68 8.03 8.82
N ARG A 734 -71.81 7.33 8.69
CA ARG A 734 -73.14 7.92 8.88
C ARG A 734 -73.39 8.17 10.36
N GLY A 735 -73.71 9.42 10.69
CA GLY A 735 -74.07 9.80 12.06
C GLY A 735 -72.90 9.76 13.04
N PHE A 736 -71.66 9.89 12.57
CA PHE A 736 -70.46 9.81 13.40
C PHE A 736 -70.50 10.75 14.62
N THR A 737 -71.00 11.97 14.47
CA THR A 737 -71.18 12.91 15.59
C THR A 737 -72.01 12.29 16.72
N THR A 738 -73.13 11.66 16.40
CA THR A 738 -74.00 10.98 17.37
C THR A 738 -73.30 9.77 18.01
N ILE A 739 -72.51 9.02 17.24
CA ILE A 739 -71.72 7.88 17.75
C ILE A 739 -70.63 8.37 18.71
N SER A 740 -69.96 9.48 18.37
CA SER A 740 -68.86 10.06 19.16
C SER A 740 -69.32 10.64 20.50
N GLU A 741 -70.56 11.13 20.57
CA GLU A 741 -71.17 11.62 21.82
C GLU A 741 -71.60 10.47 22.75
N ALA A 742 -71.83 9.27 22.21
CA ALA A 742 -72.33 8.11 22.96
C ALA A 742 -71.23 7.21 23.56
N LEU A 743 -69.96 7.42 23.20
CA LEU A 743 -68.82 6.58 23.59
C LEU A 743 -67.77 7.38 24.38
N SER A 744 -66.99 6.69 25.23
CA SER A 744 -65.78 7.30 25.80
C SER A 744 -64.73 7.54 24.70
N PRO A 745 -63.80 8.49 24.86
CA PRO A 745 -62.73 8.72 23.88
C PRO A 745 -61.95 7.45 23.52
N GLU A 746 -61.63 6.60 24.50
CA GLU A 746 -60.92 5.33 24.29
C GLU A 746 -61.80 4.31 23.55
N GLY A 747 -63.10 4.25 23.88
CA GLY A 747 -64.06 3.39 23.21
C GLY A 747 -64.30 3.78 21.76
N LEU A 748 -64.38 5.09 21.49
CA LEU A 748 -64.50 5.64 20.14
C LEU A 748 -63.26 5.35 19.30
N VAL A 749 -62.06 5.55 19.85
CA VAL A 749 -60.79 5.24 19.16
C VAL A 749 -60.68 3.75 18.86
N SER A 750 -61.08 2.88 19.80
CA SER A 750 -61.06 1.42 19.59
C SER A 750 -62.02 1.00 18.47
N LEU A 751 -63.26 1.51 18.50
CA LEU A 751 -64.27 1.25 17.46
C LEU A 751 -63.82 1.75 16.09
N LEU A 752 -63.29 2.97 16.03
CA LEU A 752 -62.82 3.57 14.78
C LEU A 752 -61.60 2.83 14.23
N ASN A 753 -60.66 2.42 15.08
CA ASN A 753 -59.51 1.61 14.64
C ASN A 753 -59.95 0.24 14.11
N GLU A 754 -60.91 -0.44 14.75
CA GLU A 754 -61.44 -1.73 14.25
C GLU A 754 -62.08 -1.55 12.86
N TYR A 755 -62.90 -0.49 12.69
CA TYR A 755 -63.50 -0.15 11.39
C TYR A 755 -62.47 0.22 10.33
N LEU A 756 -61.60 1.19 10.61
CA LEU A 756 -60.60 1.68 9.65
C LEU A 756 -59.63 0.58 9.24
N SER A 757 -59.25 -0.33 10.16
CA SER A 757 -58.35 -1.45 9.85
C SER A 757 -58.96 -2.38 8.81
N GLU A 758 -60.18 -2.88 9.04
CA GLU A 758 -60.86 -3.79 8.12
C GLU A 758 -61.11 -3.13 6.74
N MET A 759 -61.59 -1.88 6.72
CA MET A 759 -61.86 -1.18 5.47
C MET A 759 -60.57 -0.90 4.67
N THR A 760 -59.49 -0.57 5.37
CA THR A 760 -58.17 -0.30 4.75
C THR A 760 -57.56 -1.55 4.16
N GLU A 761 -57.61 -2.67 4.88
CA GLU A 761 -57.14 -3.97 4.36
C GLU A 761 -57.85 -4.31 3.05
N LEU A 762 -59.17 -4.14 2.99
CA LEU A 762 -59.92 -4.40 1.75
C LEU A 762 -59.50 -3.46 0.60
N ILE A 763 -59.25 -2.18 0.85
CA ILE A 763 -58.77 -1.27 -0.20
C ILE A 763 -57.42 -1.77 -0.74
N ILE A 764 -56.50 -2.16 0.14
CA ILE A 764 -55.17 -2.63 -0.24
C ILE A 764 -55.24 -3.99 -0.97
N ASP A 765 -56.07 -4.91 -0.48
CA ASP A 765 -56.29 -6.24 -1.05
C ASP A 765 -56.81 -6.18 -2.49
N TYR A 766 -57.57 -5.13 -2.83
CA TYR A 766 -58.03 -4.87 -4.20
C TYR A 766 -57.18 -3.81 -4.93
N ARG A 767 -55.90 -3.66 -4.57
CA ARG A 767 -54.91 -2.82 -5.27
C ARG A 767 -55.21 -1.31 -5.24
N GLY A 768 -55.93 -0.85 -4.22
CA GLY A 768 -56.16 0.56 -3.95
C GLY A 768 -55.00 1.18 -3.16
N THR A 769 -54.82 2.49 -3.36
CA THR A 769 -53.87 3.31 -2.60
C THR A 769 -54.64 4.21 -1.64
N ILE A 770 -54.31 4.15 -0.34
CA ILE A 770 -54.90 5.06 0.65
C ILE A 770 -54.22 6.43 0.51
N ASP A 771 -55.01 7.47 0.31
CA ASP A 771 -54.52 8.85 0.25
C ASP A 771 -54.43 9.44 1.66
N LYS A 772 -55.55 9.50 2.38
CA LYS A 772 -55.60 9.94 3.78
C LYS A 772 -56.90 9.54 4.48
N TYR A 773 -56.86 9.59 5.81
CA TYR A 773 -58.05 9.62 6.66
C TYR A 773 -58.45 11.08 6.94
N MET A 774 -59.74 11.37 6.85
CA MET A 774 -60.32 12.69 7.13
C MET A 774 -61.33 12.57 8.28
N GLY A 775 -60.83 12.41 9.51
CA GLY A 775 -61.67 12.04 10.64
C GLY A 775 -62.08 10.57 10.51
N ASP A 776 -63.37 10.33 10.33
CA ASP A 776 -64.03 9.04 10.10
C ASP A 776 -64.13 8.65 8.62
N ALA A 777 -63.79 9.58 7.71
CA ALA A 777 -63.80 9.33 6.29
C ALA A 777 -62.48 8.74 5.75
N ILE A 778 -62.57 7.87 4.74
CA ILE A 778 -61.44 7.29 4.02
C ILE A 778 -61.42 7.85 2.60
N MET A 779 -60.27 8.37 2.18
CA MET A 779 -59.99 8.74 0.80
C MET A 779 -58.98 7.78 0.20
N ALA A 780 -59.33 7.16 -0.93
CA ALA A 780 -58.49 6.20 -1.64
C ALA A 780 -58.62 6.36 -3.16
N PHE A 781 -57.71 5.73 -3.90
CA PHE A 781 -57.72 5.77 -5.35
C PHE A 781 -57.07 4.55 -6.00
N TRP A 782 -57.43 4.30 -7.26
CA TRP A 782 -56.86 3.25 -8.12
C TRP A 782 -56.32 3.83 -9.42
N GLY A 783 -55.31 3.17 -10.00
CA GLY A 783 -54.65 3.58 -11.25
C GLY A 783 -53.32 4.33 -11.04
N ALA A 784 -52.91 4.55 -9.79
CA ALA A 784 -51.61 5.07 -9.40
C ALA A 784 -51.21 4.60 -7.98
N PRO A 785 -49.91 4.53 -7.63
CA PRO A 785 -48.76 4.83 -8.48
C PRO A 785 -48.52 3.80 -9.59
N ALA A 786 -48.83 2.53 -9.32
CA ALA A 786 -48.87 1.43 -10.28
C ALA A 786 -50.01 1.62 -11.29
N ARG A 787 -49.75 1.29 -12.57
CA ARG A 787 -50.78 1.38 -13.61
C ARG A 787 -51.74 0.20 -13.47
N ASN A 788 -53.03 0.48 -13.40
CA ASN A 788 -54.10 -0.52 -13.42
C ASN A 788 -55.16 -0.08 -14.43
N ASP A 789 -55.24 -0.74 -15.58
CA ASP A 789 -56.21 -0.37 -16.62
C ASP A 789 -57.67 -0.67 -16.21
N ASP A 790 -57.87 -1.62 -15.28
CA ASP A 790 -59.16 -2.01 -14.70
C ASP A 790 -59.48 -1.27 -13.39
N HIS A 791 -58.83 -0.13 -13.13
CA HIS A 791 -58.91 0.62 -11.88
C HIS A 791 -60.35 0.92 -11.40
N ALA A 792 -61.26 1.23 -12.32
CA ALA A 792 -62.67 1.48 -12.01
C ALA A 792 -63.39 0.24 -11.48
N TYR A 793 -63.09 -0.94 -12.05
CA TYR A 793 -63.70 -2.19 -11.61
C TYR A 793 -63.18 -2.59 -10.23
N TYR A 794 -61.87 -2.52 -10.01
CA TYR A 794 -61.28 -2.82 -8.69
C TYR A 794 -61.84 -1.92 -7.58
N ALA A 795 -62.05 -0.63 -7.85
CA ALA A 795 -62.71 0.27 -6.90
C ALA A 795 -64.15 -0.18 -6.57
N CYS A 796 -64.92 -0.61 -7.57
CA CYS A 796 -66.28 -1.15 -7.38
C CYS A 796 -66.28 -2.46 -6.58
N VAL A 797 -65.36 -3.39 -6.88
CA VAL A 797 -65.21 -4.66 -6.14
C VAL A 797 -64.85 -4.38 -4.68
N ALA A 798 -63.90 -3.46 -4.44
CA ALA A 798 -63.51 -3.06 -3.09
C ALA A 798 -64.68 -2.47 -2.31
N ALA A 799 -65.49 -1.61 -2.92
CA ALA A 799 -66.66 -1.02 -2.27
C ALA A 799 -67.72 -2.06 -1.88
N ILE A 800 -67.98 -3.04 -2.77
CA ILE A 800 -68.90 -4.15 -2.48
C ILE A 800 -68.34 -5.03 -1.35
N ALA A 801 -67.05 -5.35 -1.38
CA ALA A 801 -66.40 -6.13 -0.35
C ALA A 801 -66.43 -5.43 1.02
N GLN A 802 -66.14 -4.12 1.05
CA GLN A 802 -66.24 -3.31 2.27
C GLN A 802 -67.65 -3.29 2.84
N TYR A 803 -68.66 -3.11 1.98
CA TYR A 803 -70.04 -3.13 2.44
C TYR A 803 -70.42 -4.49 3.07
N ARG A 804 -69.98 -5.61 2.48
CA ARG A 804 -70.19 -6.96 3.05
C ARG A 804 -69.45 -7.15 4.37
N ALA A 805 -68.18 -6.74 4.45
CA ALA A 805 -67.40 -6.83 5.67
C ALA A 805 -68.01 -5.98 6.80
N LEU A 806 -68.53 -4.80 6.45
CA LEU A 806 -69.23 -3.91 7.38
C LEU A 806 -70.48 -4.58 7.97
N GLN A 807 -71.27 -5.31 7.18
CA GLN A 807 -72.42 -6.06 7.72
C GLN A 807 -71.99 -7.10 8.77
N GLY A 808 -70.84 -7.75 8.55
CA GLY A 808 -70.22 -8.64 9.53
C GLY A 808 -69.79 -7.91 10.80
N LEU A 809 -69.14 -6.75 10.66
CA LEU A 809 -68.76 -5.88 11.79
C LEU A 809 -69.98 -5.38 12.58
N GLN A 810 -71.02 -4.91 11.90
CA GLN A 810 -72.27 -4.45 12.51
C GLN A 810 -72.91 -5.52 13.37
N LYS A 811 -72.91 -6.79 12.90
CA LYS A 811 -73.38 -7.92 13.69
C LYS A 811 -72.53 -8.11 14.96
N ARG A 812 -71.20 -8.11 14.84
CA ARG A 812 -70.28 -8.24 15.98
C ARG A 812 -70.38 -7.08 16.97
N TRP A 813 -70.61 -5.86 16.51
CA TRP A 813 -70.81 -4.70 17.38
C TRP A 813 -72.16 -4.77 18.10
N SER A 814 -73.21 -5.20 17.41
CA SER A 814 -74.53 -5.42 18.02
C SER A 814 -74.48 -6.49 19.12
N GLU A 815 -73.79 -7.61 18.89
CA GLU A 815 -73.58 -8.67 19.89
C GLU A 815 -72.80 -8.17 21.13
N ARG A 816 -71.95 -7.16 20.96
CA ARG A 816 -71.18 -6.51 22.03
C ARG A 816 -71.93 -5.33 22.69
N ASN A 817 -73.16 -5.02 22.27
CA ASN A 817 -73.92 -3.84 22.68
C ASN A 817 -73.18 -2.50 22.46
N ILE A 818 -72.42 -2.39 21.36
CA ILE A 818 -71.70 -1.17 20.96
C ILE A 818 -72.46 -0.53 19.77
N PRO A 819 -72.48 0.82 19.64
CA PRO A 819 -73.09 1.48 18.48
C PRO A 819 -72.59 0.93 17.14
N VAL A 820 -73.52 0.67 16.23
CA VAL A 820 -73.20 0.20 14.88
C VAL A 820 -72.84 1.35 13.95
N ILE A 821 -71.74 1.19 13.21
CA ILE A 821 -71.32 2.13 12.16
C ILE A 821 -71.97 1.73 10.84
N ASP A 822 -72.49 2.72 10.12
CA ASP A 822 -72.98 2.61 8.75
C ASP A 822 -72.21 3.61 7.87
N ILE A 823 -72.09 3.36 6.57
CA ILE A 823 -71.23 4.17 5.69
C ILE A 823 -71.92 4.55 4.39
N GLY A 824 -71.51 5.68 3.83
CA GLY A 824 -71.74 6.02 2.42
C GLY A 824 -70.44 5.93 1.64
N ILE A 825 -70.50 5.42 0.41
CA ILE A 825 -69.35 5.31 -0.49
C ILE A 825 -69.66 6.05 -1.80
N GLY A 826 -68.76 6.92 -2.24
CA GLY A 826 -68.79 7.60 -3.53
C GLY A 826 -67.59 7.23 -4.39
N ILE A 827 -67.84 6.83 -5.65
CA ILE A 827 -66.77 6.51 -6.62
C ILE A 827 -66.94 7.34 -7.89
N ASN A 828 -65.83 7.94 -8.33
CA ASN A 828 -65.79 8.67 -9.60
C ASN A 828 -64.54 8.30 -10.40
N THR A 829 -64.64 8.31 -11.73
CA THR A 829 -63.53 8.01 -12.64
C THR A 829 -63.24 9.22 -13.53
N GLY A 830 -61.96 9.54 -13.73
CA GLY A 830 -61.54 10.57 -14.68
C GLY A 830 -60.08 11.01 -14.52
N LEU A 831 -59.71 12.05 -15.27
CA LEU A 831 -58.35 12.58 -15.27
C LEU A 831 -58.06 13.43 -14.02
N ALA A 832 -57.03 13.04 -13.27
CA ALA A 832 -56.47 13.82 -12.16
C ALA A 832 -54.95 13.93 -12.30
N VAL A 833 -54.36 14.92 -11.63
CA VAL A 833 -52.91 15.00 -11.46
C VAL A 833 -52.55 14.21 -10.20
N VAL A 834 -51.69 13.20 -10.33
CA VAL A 834 -51.22 12.36 -9.20
C VAL A 834 -49.72 12.55 -9.01
N GLY A 835 -49.29 12.79 -7.78
CA GLY A 835 -47.87 12.92 -7.45
C GLY A 835 -47.62 13.49 -6.06
N ASN A 836 -46.37 13.82 -5.77
CA ASN A 836 -45.99 14.45 -4.51
C ASN A 836 -46.37 15.93 -4.50
N MET A 837 -47.36 16.30 -3.69
CA MET A 837 -47.87 17.66 -3.57
C MET A 837 -47.68 18.22 -2.16
N GLY A 838 -47.50 19.53 -2.04
CA GLY A 838 -47.32 20.20 -0.75
C GLY A 838 -46.13 21.15 -0.74
N SER A 839 -45.59 21.43 0.45
CA SER A 839 -44.40 22.25 0.61
C SER A 839 -43.14 21.38 0.62
N SER A 840 -41.98 21.98 0.37
CA SER A 840 -40.69 21.28 0.49
C SER A 840 -40.42 20.65 1.87
N ARG A 841 -41.17 21.03 2.91
CA ARG A 841 -41.04 20.51 4.29
C ARG A 841 -42.10 19.45 4.64
N ARG A 842 -43.18 19.35 3.87
CA ARG A 842 -44.28 18.41 4.08
C ARG A 842 -44.94 18.14 2.74
N MET A 843 -44.71 16.93 2.22
CA MET A 843 -45.22 16.44 0.95
C MET A 843 -46.09 15.22 1.21
N ASP A 844 -47.25 15.17 0.58
CA ASP A 844 -48.13 14.02 0.57
C ASP A 844 -48.25 13.52 -0.88
N TYR A 845 -48.10 12.22 -1.10
CA TYR A 845 -48.41 11.62 -2.41
C TYR A 845 -49.92 11.57 -2.55
N THR A 846 -50.48 12.45 -3.39
CA THR A 846 -51.92 12.69 -3.45
C THR A 846 -52.37 13.06 -4.85
N LEU A 847 -53.67 13.29 -4.98
CA LEU A 847 -54.36 13.60 -6.23
C LEU A 847 -55.06 14.96 -6.17
N MET A 848 -54.97 15.71 -7.27
CA MET A 848 -55.70 16.96 -7.47
C MET A 848 -56.42 16.97 -8.80
N GLY A 849 -57.65 17.50 -8.79
CA GLY A 849 -58.45 17.69 -9.99
C GLY A 849 -59.93 17.73 -9.69
N ASP A 850 -60.70 18.15 -10.69
CA ASP A 850 -62.17 18.19 -10.62
C ASP A 850 -62.78 16.79 -10.38
N THR A 851 -62.16 15.75 -10.93
CA THR A 851 -62.51 14.34 -10.70
C THR A 851 -62.55 13.98 -9.21
N VAL A 852 -61.61 14.51 -8.42
CA VAL A 852 -61.52 14.25 -6.97
C VAL A 852 -62.71 14.85 -6.23
N ASN A 853 -63.03 16.10 -6.56
CA ASN A 853 -64.14 16.83 -5.95
C ASN A 853 -65.50 16.20 -6.28
N LEU A 854 -65.65 15.60 -7.47
CA LEU A 854 -66.87 14.89 -7.82
C LEU A 854 -67.02 13.62 -6.96
N GLY A 855 -65.95 12.85 -6.74
CA GLY A 855 -65.99 11.65 -5.88
C GLY A 855 -66.50 11.94 -4.47
N SER A 856 -65.95 12.96 -3.81
CA SER A 856 -66.38 13.33 -2.44
C SER A 856 -67.83 13.82 -2.39
N ARG A 857 -68.32 14.46 -3.46
CA ARG A 857 -69.72 14.88 -3.54
C ARG A 857 -70.67 13.70 -3.74
N LEU A 858 -70.24 12.67 -4.48
CA LEU A 858 -71.05 11.46 -4.67
C LEU A 858 -71.23 10.69 -3.37
N GLU A 859 -70.20 10.63 -2.53
CA GLU A 859 -70.32 10.07 -1.18
C GLU A 859 -71.44 10.81 -0.43
N GLY A 860 -71.37 12.15 -0.34
CA GLY A 860 -72.35 12.94 0.40
C GLY A 860 -73.79 12.78 -0.14
N ILE A 861 -73.94 12.55 -1.45
CA ILE A 861 -75.24 12.33 -2.10
C ILE A 861 -75.89 11.01 -1.68
N THR A 862 -75.10 9.98 -1.30
CA THR A 862 -75.67 8.69 -0.88
C THR A 862 -76.64 8.87 0.31
N LYS A 863 -76.40 9.85 1.19
CA LYS A 863 -77.32 10.23 2.28
C LYS A 863 -78.68 10.73 1.77
N THR A 864 -78.70 11.54 0.71
CA THR A 864 -79.93 12.14 0.17
C THR A 864 -80.81 11.08 -0.49
N TYR A 865 -80.22 10.13 -1.21
CA TYR A 865 -80.96 9.07 -1.90
C TYR A 865 -81.15 7.79 -1.05
N GLY A 866 -80.56 7.73 0.15
CA GLY A 866 -80.67 6.57 1.04
C GLY A 866 -79.95 5.31 0.54
N VAL A 867 -79.00 5.46 -0.38
CA VAL A 867 -78.20 4.38 -0.95
C VAL A 867 -76.87 4.22 -0.20
N LYS A 868 -76.17 3.11 -0.42
CA LYS A 868 -74.88 2.83 0.25
C LYS A 868 -73.67 3.18 -0.60
N ILE A 869 -73.74 2.85 -1.90
CA ILE A 869 -72.64 3.05 -2.84
C ILE A 869 -73.18 3.78 -4.06
N CYS A 870 -72.65 4.96 -4.34
CA CYS A 870 -72.99 5.78 -5.51
C CYS A 870 -71.78 5.93 -6.43
N ILE A 871 -72.00 5.70 -7.72
CA ILE A 871 -70.98 5.83 -8.76
C ILE A 871 -71.43 6.84 -9.83
N SER A 872 -70.46 7.58 -10.37
CA SER A 872 -70.70 8.48 -11.50
C SER A 872 -71.01 7.72 -12.79
N GLU A 873 -71.61 8.41 -13.79
CA GLU A 873 -71.70 7.88 -15.16
C GLU A 873 -70.33 7.53 -15.76
N PHE A 874 -69.27 8.28 -15.41
CA PHE A 874 -67.91 8.01 -15.88
C PHE A 874 -67.35 6.69 -15.34
N THR A 875 -67.67 6.36 -14.09
CA THR A 875 -67.34 5.06 -13.51
C THR A 875 -68.22 3.98 -14.12
N TYR A 876 -69.53 4.20 -14.19
CA TYR A 876 -70.49 3.24 -14.73
C TYR A 876 -70.14 2.82 -16.17
N GLU A 877 -69.80 3.76 -17.06
CA GLU A 877 -69.41 3.45 -18.43
C GLU A 877 -68.20 2.51 -18.53
N ARG A 878 -67.32 2.49 -17.53
CA ARG A 878 -66.16 1.58 -17.47
C ARG A 878 -66.50 0.19 -16.95
N VAL A 879 -67.62 0.04 -16.24
CA VAL A 879 -67.94 -1.20 -15.51
C VAL A 879 -69.32 -1.79 -15.83
N LYS A 880 -70.13 -1.15 -16.69
CA LYS A 880 -71.54 -1.48 -16.95
C LYS A 880 -71.80 -2.93 -17.33
N ASP A 881 -70.84 -3.59 -17.97
CA ASP A 881 -70.96 -5.01 -18.38
C ASP A 881 -70.56 -6.00 -17.26
N ARG A 882 -70.04 -5.50 -16.14
CA ARG A 882 -69.46 -6.30 -15.04
C ARG A 882 -70.14 -6.05 -13.69
N VAL A 883 -71.00 -5.05 -13.58
CA VAL A 883 -71.71 -4.71 -12.33
C VAL A 883 -73.21 -4.58 -12.55
N TYR A 884 -73.98 -4.90 -11.51
CA TYR A 884 -75.38 -4.52 -11.43
C TYR A 884 -75.48 -3.12 -10.84
N ALA A 885 -75.98 -2.17 -11.62
CA ALA A 885 -76.21 -0.80 -11.17
C ALA A 885 -77.59 -0.29 -11.60
N ARG A 886 -78.15 0.62 -10.81
CA ARG A 886 -79.44 1.27 -11.06
C ARG A 886 -79.24 2.77 -11.16
N GLU A 887 -79.76 3.39 -12.22
CA GLU A 887 -79.75 4.85 -12.33
C GLU A 887 -80.60 5.47 -11.22
N LEU A 888 -80.05 6.46 -10.52
CA LEU A 888 -80.73 7.16 -9.44
C LEU A 888 -81.35 8.47 -9.94
N ASP A 889 -80.54 9.32 -10.57
CA ASP A 889 -80.97 10.65 -11.02
C ASP A 889 -79.90 11.32 -11.91
N LEU A 890 -80.27 12.44 -12.53
CA LEU A 890 -79.39 13.36 -13.23
C LEU A 890 -79.17 14.60 -12.35
N VAL A 891 -78.07 14.64 -11.60
CA VAL A 891 -77.84 15.64 -10.55
C VAL A 891 -76.87 16.73 -10.97
N ARG A 892 -77.20 17.99 -10.66
CA ARG A 892 -76.24 19.10 -10.75
C ARG A 892 -75.52 19.26 -9.42
N VAL A 893 -74.33 18.69 -9.33
CA VAL A 893 -73.44 18.80 -8.16
C VAL A 893 -72.91 20.23 -8.04
N LYS A 894 -72.93 20.77 -6.81
CA LYS A 894 -72.52 22.15 -6.50
C LYS A 894 -71.10 22.43 -7.02
N GLY A 895 -70.97 23.28 -8.04
CA GLY A 895 -69.68 23.63 -8.65
C GLY A 895 -69.42 22.99 -10.03
N LYS A 896 -70.35 22.19 -10.55
CA LYS A 896 -70.38 21.73 -11.95
C LYS A 896 -71.52 22.43 -12.71
N LEU A 897 -71.23 22.87 -13.94
CA LEU A 897 -72.22 23.46 -14.84
C LEU A 897 -73.07 22.39 -15.52
N GLU A 898 -72.43 21.29 -15.94
CA GLU A 898 -73.09 20.14 -16.56
C GLU A 898 -73.58 19.17 -15.47
N PRO A 899 -74.85 18.72 -15.55
CA PRO A 899 -75.35 17.69 -14.65
C PRO A 899 -74.70 16.34 -14.94
N VAL A 900 -74.51 15.52 -13.92
CA VAL A 900 -73.88 14.20 -14.00
C VAL A 900 -74.92 13.15 -13.65
N ARG A 901 -75.02 12.10 -14.47
CA ARG A 901 -75.84 10.92 -14.12
C ARG A 901 -75.16 10.13 -13.02
N ILE A 902 -75.94 9.69 -12.05
CA ILE A 902 -75.46 8.91 -10.91
C ILE A 902 -76.20 7.59 -10.80
N TYR A 903 -75.47 6.55 -10.39
CA TYR A 903 -75.97 5.19 -10.29
C TYR A 903 -75.70 4.63 -8.90
N GLU A 904 -76.63 3.83 -8.39
CA GLU A 904 -76.37 2.96 -7.24
C GLU A 904 -75.67 1.70 -7.72
N LEU A 905 -74.53 1.38 -7.11
CA LEU A 905 -73.85 0.11 -7.33
C LEU A 905 -74.48 -0.95 -6.42
N MET A 906 -75.17 -1.94 -7.01
CA MET A 906 -75.93 -2.96 -6.27
C MET A 906 -75.17 -4.28 -6.09
N GLY A 907 -74.26 -4.62 -7.00
CA GLY A 907 -73.54 -5.88 -6.95
C GLY A 907 -72.65 -6.11 -8.16
N LEU A 908 -71.99 -7.27 -8.20
CA LEU A 908 -71.12 -7.69 -9.30
C LEU A 908 -71.85 -8.74 -10.17
N VAL A 909 -71.57 -8.74 -11.47
CA VAL A 909 -72.11 -9.78 -12.38
C VAL A 909 -71.46 -11.13 -12.08
N ASN A 910 -70.16 -11.14 -11.79
CA ASN A 910 -69.43 -12.32 -11.32
C ASN A 910 -69.08 -12.19 -9.83
N GLU A 911 -69.84 -12.88 -8.98
CA GLU A 911 -69.61 -12.87 -7.53
C GLU A 911 -68.27 -13.52 -7.11
N ALA A 912 -67.72 -14.41 -7.94
CA ALA A 912 -66.42 -15.03 -7.66
C ALA A 912 -65.26 -14.01 -7.73
N ASP A 913 -65.46 -12.84 -8.34
CA ASP A 913 -64.44 -11.80 -8.46
C ASP A 913 -64.05 -11.18 -7.12
N VAL A 914 -64.93 -11.25 -6.10
CA VAL A 914 -64.60 -10.81 -4.75
C VAL A 914 -63.47 -11.67 -4.17
N GLU A 915 -63.48 -12.98 -4.39
CA GLU A 915 -62.41 -13.85 -3.88
C GLU A 915 -61.21 -13.90 -4.84
N SER A 916 -61.47 -13.94 -6.16
CA SER A 916 -60.40 -14.17 -7.16
C SER A 916 -59.50 -12.95 -7.40
N LEU A 917 -60.04 -11.74 -7.22
CA LEU A 917 -59.27 -10.49 -7.40
C LEU A 917 -58.62 -10.01 -6.11
N LYS A 918 -58.92 -10.65 -4.97
CA LYS A 918 -58.30 -10.37 -3.69
C LYS A 918 -56.83 -10.80 -3.73
N VAL A 919 -55.91 -9.86 -3.55
CA VAL A 919 -54.49 -10.19 -3.48
C VAL A 919 -54.23 -10.88 -2.14
N SER A 920 -54.00 -12.20 -2.14
CA SER A 920 -53.71 -12.91 -0.91
C SER A 920 -52.38 -12.42 -0.31
N HIS A 921 -52.41 -11.94 0.92
CA HIS A 921 -51.21 -11.75 1.73
C HIS A 921 -50.58 -13.12 1.99
N SER A 922 -49.73 -13.58 1.08
CA SER A 922 -48.88 -14.74 1.33
C SER A 922 -48.00 -14.44 2.54
N ALA A 923 -48.32 -15.11 3.64
CA ALA A 923 -47.47 -15.56 4.73
C ALA A 923 -46.24 -14.68 5.03
N THR A 924 -46.24 -14.11 6.23
CA THR A 924 -45.04 -13.88 7.03
C THR A 924 -44.04 -15.03 6.79
N PRO A 925 -42.82 -14.78 6.28
CA PRO A 925 -41.85 -15.85 6.16
C PRO A 925 -41.57 -16.37 7.56
N ALA A 926 -41.76 -17.68 7.74
CA ALA A 926 -41.35 -18.37 8.95
C ALA A 926 -39.90 -17.98 9.25
N LYS A 927 -39.64 -17.51 10.47
CA LYS A 927 -38.29 -17.29 10.98
C LYS A 927 -37.51 -18.61 10.84
N GLY A 928 -36.60 -18.65 9.87
CA GLY A 928 -35.52 -19.63 9.76
C GLY A 928 -34.27 -19.10 10.44
#